data_AF-A0A218V6H0-F1
#
_entry.id   AF-A0A218V6H0-F1
#
_cell.length_a   1.000
_cell.length_b   1.000
_cell.length_c   1.000
_cell.angle_alpha   90.00
_cell.angle_beta   90.00
_cell.angle_gamma   90.00
#
_symmetry.space_group_name_H-M   'P 1'
#
loop_
_entity.id
_entity.type
_entity.pdbx_description
1 polymer ?
#
loop_
_entity_poly.entity_id
_entity_poly.type
_entity_poly.pdbx_seq_one_letter_code
_entity_poly.pdbx_strand_id
1 'polypeptide(L)'
;MAAAGGGRRALLPLPAPLPVPLPFPVLLLVLLAAAATARLYRPGHDPLTVLTASSVRPALLNSSAAWVVQFYSSSCGHCIAFAPTWRALAGDVKDWESAIRVGVLDCGEEGNYETCKEYGIHYYPTLRYFKAFTKQFTTGENYQGADRELQTLRQMMIDFLQNHSQELRPPACPPLDPVLSSDLPSLFDKSSHHYTAIVFESNSSYVGREVILDLVQYENIVVRRALNFDKPFLEKLGVTSVPSCYLIQPNGSHGLINNLKPLRSFFSSYLKSLPGVRKKLLLPLQLPAPENKEESTEIKVWKEFDKSRLYMADLESGLHFLLRVELATHKALEGAELKTFKDFVTISAKLFPGRQPVVKLLETLQEWLVSLPLDKIPYDAILDLVNNKMRISGIFLPRKVQWVGCQGSRPELRGYSCSLWKLFHTLTVQAALRPKALLNTGLEDNPQIVLQVMRRYIQHFFGCRACAQHFEEMAKESMDSVKSLDQAVLWLWEKHNVVNNRLAGDLTEDPKFPKVQWPTPDTCPACHEEIKGLHSWNEAQVLQFLKSHYSSENILYKYTESQTDPADNEQGGTREGKDKNLLKNLGGNGEKKLQEKENPGDPSSRVFQKPMGNPGPVQGSGKSSAASVSLKGTRQAVSFLGIGFSNLDMSLCVILYVASSLFLMIMYFFFRVRSKRWKVKAHRSSV
;
A
#
# COMPACT_ATOMS: atom_id res chain seq x y z
N MET A 1 -20.05 6.02 86.24
CA MET A 1 -19.81 4.96 87.25
C MET A 1 -19.29 3.72 86.53
N ALA A 2 -18.07 3.29 86.90
CA ALA A 2 -17.41 1.97 86.72
C ALA A 2 -17.30 1.34 85.31
N ALA A 3 -16.24 0.63 84.89
CA ALA A 3 -14.84 0.43 85.29
C ALA A 3 -14.23 -0.58 84.28
N ALA A 4 -12.92 -0.43 84.00
CA ALA A 4 -11.95 -1.42 83.50
C ALA A 4 -12.22 -2.12 82.14
N GLY A 5 -11.28 -2.28 81.21
CA GLY A 5 -9.83 -2.45 81.37
C GLY A 5 -9.43 -3.76 80.69
N GLY A 6 -8.76 -3.70 79.54
CA GLY A 6 -8.38 -4.88 78.77
C GLY A 6 -7.43 -4.53 77.63
N GLY A 7 -6.17 -4.31 77.95
CA GLY A 7 -5.11 -4.09 76.96
C GLY A 7 -4.78 -5.36 76.19
N ARG A 8 -4.70 -5.25 74.86
CA ARG A 8 -3.90 -6.13 74.00
C ARG A 8 -3.10 -5.27 73.03
N ARG A 9 -1.78 -5.32 73.17
CA ARG A 9 -0.81 -4.82 72.19
C ARG A 9 -1.04 -5.57 70.86
N ALA A 10 -1.42 -4.87 69.81
CA ALA A 10 -1.34 -5.38 68.45
C ALA A 10 0.08 -5.16 67.93
N LEU A 11 0.76 -6.26 67.59
CA LEU A 11 2.05 -6.28 66.92
C LEU A 11 1.94 -5.61 65.54
N LEU A 12 2.86 -4.69 65.26
CA LEU A 12 3.11 -4.18 63.91
C LEU A 12 3.54 -5.34 62.99
N PRO A 13 3.06 -5.42 61.73
CA PRO A 13 3.53 -6.43 60.79
C PRO A 13 4.96 -6.12 60.34
N LEU A 14 5.81 -7.16 60.31
CA LEU A 14 7.13 -7.13 59.69
C LEU A 14 7.02 -6.77 58.19
N PRO A 15 7.95 -5.98 57.63
CA PRO A 15 7.96 -5.68 56.20
C PRO A 15 8.29 -6.94 55.38
N ALA A 16 7.55 -7.14 54.30
CA ALA A 16 7.78 -8.21 53.34
C ALA A 16 9.19 -8.12 52.73
N PRO A 17 9.86 -9.25 52.42
CA PRO A 17 11.18 -9.22 51.82
C PRO A 17 11.12 -8.66 50.40
N LEU A 18 12.06 -7.74 50.11
CA LEU A 18 12.29 -7.18 48.78
C LEU A 18 12.57 -8.29 47.75
N PRO A 19 12.05 -8.19 46.52
CA PRO A 19 12.33 -9.19 45.49
C PRO A 19 13.80 -9.14 45.08
N VAL A 20 14.45 -10.29 45.13
CA VAL A 20 15.84 -10.50 44.71
C VAL A 20 15.99 -10.16 43.22
N PRO A 21 16.99 -9.36 42.81
CA PRO A 21 17.21 -9.04 41.40
C PRO A 21 17.68 -10.28 40.63
N LEU A 22 16.94 -10.68 39.61
CA LEU A 22 17.34 -11.72 38.67
C LEU A 22 18.62 -11.29 37.92
N PRO A 23 19.55 -12.21 37.64
CA PRO A 23 20.80 -11.90 36.96
C PRO A 23 20.54 -11.37 35.53
N PHE A 24 21.29 -10.33 35.18
CA PHE A 24 21.23 -9.55 33.93
C PHE A 24 21.17 -10.34 32.58
N PRO A 25 21.65 -11.59 32.43
CA PRO A 25 21.58 -12.27 31.13
C PRO A 25 20.17 -12.75 30.76
N VAL A 26 19.27 -12.93 31.73
CA VAL A 26 17.92 -13.48 31.50
C VAL A 26 16.93 -12.39 31.07
N LEU A 27 17.14 -11.15 31.54
CA LEU A 27 16.33 -9.99 31.12
C LEU A 27 16.60 -9.59 29.66
N LEU A 28 17.83 -9.83 29.17
CA LEU A 28 18.20 -9.55 27.79
C LEU A 28 17.56 -10.55 26.81
N LEU A 29 17.41 -11.82 27.20
CA LEU A 29 16.75 -12.86 26.38
C LEU A 29 15.23 -12.68 26.29
N VAL A 30 14.58 -12.13 27.32
CA VAL A 30 13.13 -11.82 27.28
C VAL A 30 12.85 -10.53 26.49
N LEU A 31 13.78 -9.57 26.44
CA LEU A 31 13.67 -8.37 25.60
C LEU A 31 14.07 -8.61 24.13
N LEU A 32 14.93 -9.60 23.84
CA LEU A 32 15.32 -9.97 22.48
C LEU A 32 14.28 -10.87 21.77
N ALA A 33 13.38 -11.53 22.50
CA ALA A 33 12.32 -12.35 21.93
C ALA A 33 11.07 -11.56 21.47
N ALA A 34 10.99 -10.26 21.79
CA ALA A 34 9.85 -9.39 21.44
C ALA A 34 10.13 -8.41 20.28
N ALA A 35 11.21 -8.61 19.52
CA ALA A 35 11.52 -7.84 18.30
C ALA A 35 11.05 -8.57 17.04
N ALA A 36 9.96 -9.35 17.11
CA ALA A 36 9.18 -9.65 15.91
C ALA A 36 8.67 -8.32 15.36
N THR A 37 9.07 -7.96 14.14
CA THR A 37 8.65 -6.76 13.42
C THR A 37 7.12 -6.67 13.46
N ALA A 38 6.59 -5.81 14.32
CA ALA A 38 5.15 -5.73 14.53
C ALA A 38 4.50 -5.11 13.28
N ARG A 39 3.94 -5.95 12.39
CA ARG A 39 3.00 -5.47 11.37
C ARG A 39 1.80 -4.81 12.06
N LEU A 40 1.18 -3.83 11.39
CA LEU A 40 -0.01 -3.11 11.91
C LEU A 40 -1.15 -4.07 12.27
N TYR A 41 -1.32 -5.12 11.46
CA TYR A 41 -2.16 -6.29 11.75
C TYR A 41 -1.32 -7.56 11.75
N ARG A 42 -1.58 -8.45 12.70
CA ARG A 42 -0.79 -9.66 12.94
C ARG A 42 -1.56 -10.91 12.54
N PRO A 43 -1.09 -11.68 11.54
CA PRO A 43 -1.68 -12.96 11.17
C PRO A 43 -1.76 -13.91 12.37
N GLY A 44 -2.89 -14.59 12.55
CA GLY A 44 -3.10 -15.59 13.61
C GLY A 44 -3.30 -15.02 15.02
N HIS A 45 -3.08 -13.71 15.23
CA HIS A 45 -3.32 -13.04 16.51
C HIS A 45 -4.58 -12.17 16.46
N ASP A 46 -4.71 -11.33 15.44
CA ASP A 46 -5.91 -10.51 15.27
C ASP A 46 -7.06 -11.35 14.71
N PRO A 47 -8.34 -11.08 15.11
CA PRO A 47 -9.51 -11.86 14.71
C PRO A 47 -9.97 -11.56 13.26
N LEU A 48 -9.02 -11.39 12.33
CA LEU A 48 -9.22 -11.04 10.93
C LEU A 48 -8.23 -11.76 10.02
N THR A 49 -8.52 -11.80 8.72
CA THR A 49 -7.62 -12.42 7.73
C THR A 49 -6.66 -11.38 7.15
N VAL A 50 -5.36 -11.62 7.26
CA VAL A 50 -4.34 -10.81 6.58
C VAL A 50 -4.13 -11.36 5.16
N LEU A 51 -4.46 -10.56 4.16
CA LEU A 51 -4.38 -10.92 2.75
C LEU A 51 -3.13 -10.30 2.10
N THR A 52 -2.66 -10.95 1.05
CA THR A 52 -1.51 -10.56 0.22
C THR A 52 -1.91 -10.59 -1.25
N ALA A 53 -1.04 -10.11 -2.14
CA ALA A 53 -1.22 -10.19 -3.58
C ALA A 53 -1.60 -11.60 -4.08
N SER A 54 -1.02 -12.65 -3.48
CA SER A 54 -1.27 -14.04 -3.87
C SER A 54 -2.54 -14.64 -3.24
N SER A 55 -2.97 -14.16 -2.07
CA SER A 55 -4.07 -14.78 -1.31
C SER A 55 -5.42 -14.07 -1.46
N VAL A 56 -5.44 -12.77 -1.79
CA VAL A 56 -6.69 -12.00 -1.88
C VAL A 56 -7.66 -12.55 -2.91
N ARG A 57 -7.18 -12.84 -4.13
CA ARG A 57 -8.04 -13.31 -5.21
C ARG A 57 -8.61 -14.71 -4.92
N PRO A 58 -7.81 -15.70 -4.48
CA PRO A 58 -8.34 -16.99 -4.03
C PRO A 58 -9.30 -16.90 -2.84
N ALA A 59 -9.09 -15.96 -1.91
CA ALA A 59 -9.97 -15.81 -0.74
C ALA A 59 -11.36 -15.27 -1.11
N LEU A 60 -11.40 -14.32 -2.05
CA LEU A 60 -12.62 -13.62 -2.46
C LEU A 60 -13.40 -14.36 -3.56
N LEU A 61 -12.72 -15.00 -4.52
CA LEU A 61 -13.39 -15.69 -5.61
C LEU A 61 -14.11 -16.95 -5.15
N ASN A 62 -15.37 -17.09 -5.57
CA ASN A 62 -16.24 -18.22 -5.27
C ASN A 62 -16.31 -18.57 -3.76
N SER A 63 -16.11 -17.56 -2.90
CA SER A 63 -16.15 -17.73 -1.45
C SER A 63 -17.58 -18.04 -0.99
N SER A 64 -17.76 -18.99 -0.06
CA SER A 64 -19.08 -19.32 0.47
C SER A 64 -19.63 -18.29 1.46
N ALA A 65 -18.79 -17.36 1.91
CA ALA A 65 -19.13 -16.23 2.76
C ALA A 65 -18.89 -14.91 2.02
N ALA A 66 -19.62 -13.87 2.41
CA ALA A 66 -19.30 -12.51 2.01
C ALA A 66 -17.98 -12.06 2.65
N TRP A 67 -17.38 -11.01 2.12
CA TRP A 67 -16.19 -10.40 2.70
C TRP A 67 -16.34 -8.90 2.82
N VAL A 68 -15.73 -8.34 3.86
CA VAL A 68 -15.37 -6.93 3.94
C VAL A 68 -13.86 -6.84 4.10
N VAL A 69 -13.20 -6.12 3.20
CA VAL A 69 -11.74 -5.98 3.17
C VAL A 69 -11.36 -4.53 3.32
N GLN A 70 -10.47 -4.25 4.28
CA GLN A 70 -9.79 -2.96 4.39
C GLN A 70 -8.51 -2.97 3.58
N PHE A 71 -8.47 -2.18 2.51
CA PHE A 71 -7.25 -1.84 1.79
C PHE A 71 -6.62 -0.62 2.49
N TYR A 72 -5.43 -0.79 3.06
CA TYR A 72 -4.76 0.23 3.87
C TYR A 72 -3.31 0.42 3.42
N SER A 73 -2.60 1.39 4.02
CA SER A 73 -1.15 1.48 3.94
C SER A 73 -0.60 1.57 5.35
N SER A 74 0.39 0.75 5.69
CA SER A 74 1.04 0.82 7.01
C SER A 74 1.70 2.17 7.27
N SER A 75 2.13 2.89 6.23
CA SER A 75 2.71 4.24 6.35
C SER A 75 1.68 5.38 6.47
N CYS A 76 0.38 5.07 6.40
CA CYS A 76 -0.69 6.05 6.46
C CYS A 76 -1.13 6.26 7.92
N GLY A 77 -0.95 7.49 8.44
CA GLY A 77 -1.28 7.83 9.82
C GLY A 77 -2.75 7.55 10.18
N HIS A 78 -3.69 7.92 9.30
CA HIS A 78 -5.10 7.64 9.54
C HIS A 78 -5.42 6.13 9.55
N CYS A 79 -4.66 5.32 8.81
CA CYS A 79 -4.79 3.87 8.77
C CYS A 79 -4.32 3.25 10.10
N ILE A 80 -3.20 3.75 10.65
CA ILE A 80 -2.70 3.37 11.98
C ILE A 80 -3.72 3.75 13.05
N ALA A 81 -4.26 4.97 13.02
CA ALA A 81 -5.27 5.44 13.98
C ALA A 81 -6.59 4.65 13.90
N PHE A 82 -6.98 4.17 12.71
CA PHE A 82 -8.19 3.38 12.50
C PHE A 82 -8.02 1.88 12.82
N ALA A 83 -6.79 1.37 12.88
CA ALA A 83 -6.53 -0.05 13.11
C ALA A 83 -7.11 -0.62 14.43
N PRO A 84 -7.14 0.11 15.56
CA PRO A 84 -7.85 -0.33 16.77
C PRO A 84 -9.34 -0.57 16.53
N THR A 85 -10.03 0.34 15.83
CA THR A 85 -11.46 0.21 15.51
C THR A 85 -11.72 -0.99 14.60
N TRP A 86 -10.88 -1.22 13.59
CA TRP A 86 -11.01 -2.37 12.69
C TRP A 86 -10.80 -3.71 13.42
N ARG A 87 -9.82 -3.79 14.32
CA ARG A 87 -9.62 -4.98 15.18
C ARG A 87 -10.79 -5.22 16.12
N ALA A 88 -11.32 -4.14 16.73
CA ALA A 88 -12.47 -4.23 17.60
C ALA A 88 -13.72 -4.72 16.85
N LEU A 89 -13.96 -4.20 15.63
CA LEU A 89 -15.02 -4.69 14.74
C LEU A 89 -14.84 -6.19 14.44
N ALA A 90 -13.65 -6.59 14.00
CA ALA A 90 -13.35 -7.98 13.66
C ALA A 90 -13.57 -8.93 14.85
N GLY A 91 -13.23 -8.49 16.07
CA GLY A 91 -13.53 -9.23 17.30
C GLY A 91 -15.02 -9.30 17.62
N ASP A 92 -15.73 -8.17 17.47
CA ASP A 92 -17.17 -8.03 17.75
C ASP A 92 -18.07 -8.85 16.81
N VAL A 93 -17.60 -9.11 15.58
CA VAL A 93 -18.32 -9.88 14.55
C VAL A 93 -17.68 -11.24 14.26
N LYS A 94 -16.79 -11.74 15.13
CA LYS A 94 -16.07 -13.02 14.93
C LYS A 94 -17.02 -14.20 14.69
N ASP A 95 -18.14 -14.25 15.39
CA ASP A 95 -19.13 -15.32 15.20
C ASP A 95 -19.88 -15.22 13.87
N TRP A 96 -19.73 -14.13 13.11
CA TRP A 96 -20.40 -13.93 11.81
C TRP A 96 -19.63 -14.53 10.63
N GLU A 97 -18.44 -15.11 10.86
CA GLU A 97 -17.49 -15.56 9.83
C GLU A 97 -18.08 -16.49 8.75
N SER A 98 -19.11 -17.27 9.08
CA SER A 98 -19.81 -18.13 8.13
C SER A 98 -20.73 -17.36 7.17
N ALA A 99 -21.16 -16.16 7.54
CA ALA A 99 -21.94 -15.25 6.72
C ALA A 99 -21.07 -14.16 6.07
N ILE A 100 -20.21 -13.50 6.84
CA ILE A 100 -19.32 -12.43 6.38
C ILE A 100 -17.98 -12.46 7.12
N ARG A 101 -16.89 -12.34 6.38
CA ARG A 101 -15.51 -12.35 6.91
C ARG A 101 -14.87 -10.97 6.83
N VAL A 102 -13.95 -10.71 7.75
CA VAL A 102 -13.20 -9.46 7.83
C VAL A 102 -11.76 -9.69 7.42
N GLY A 103 -11.26 -8.90 6.46
CA GLY A 103 -9.90 -8.98 5.95
C GLY A 103 -9.19 -7.64 5.87
N VAL A 104 -7.87 -7.69 5.72
CA VAL A 104 -7.00 -6.51 5.50
C VAL A 104 -5.98 -6.81 4.40
N LEU A 105 -5.61 -5.79 3.62
CA LEU A 105 -4.53 -5.86 2.64
C LEU A 105 -3.71 -4.57 2.66
N ASP A 106 -2.39 -4.71 2.87
CA ASP A 106 -1.46 -3.57 2.96
C ASP A 106 -0.97 -3.17 1.56
N CYS A 107 -1.58 -2.13 0.99
CA CYS A 107 -1.18 -1.50 -0.26
C CYS A 107 0.07 -0.62 -0.13
N GLY A 108 0.64 -0.46 1.07
CA GLY A 108 1.94 0.18 1.30
C GLY A 108 3.13 -0.77 1.10
N GLU A 109 2.88 -2.07 0.92
CA GLU A 109 3.91 -3.07 0.62
C GLU A 109 4.08 -3.28 -0.90
N GLU A 110 5.32 -3.29 -1.37
CA GLU A 110 5.66 -3.35 -2.80
C GLU A 110 5.09 -4.56 -3.54
N GLY A 111 5.04 -5.72 -2.88
CA GLY A 111 4.45 -6.91 -3.46
C GLY A 111 2.94 -6.79 -3.75
N ASN A 112 2.24 -5.84 -3.11
CA ASN A 112 0.79 -5.70 -3.19
C ASN A 112 0.32 -4.58 -4.13
N TYR A 113 1.23 -3.77 -4.69
CA TYR A 113 0.87 -2.56 -5.45
C TYR A 113 0.01 -2.84 -6.69
N GLU A 114 0.44 -3.77 -7.55
CA GLU A 114 -0.31 -4.12 -8.75
C GLU A 114 -1.68 -4.71 -8.42
N THR A 115 -1.77 -5.48 -7.34
CA THR A 115 -3.06 -5.98 -6.85
C THR A 115 -3.96 -4.84 -6.39
N CYS A 116 -3.48 -3.90 -5.58
CA CYS A 116 -4.27 -2.74 -5.15
C CYS A 116 -4.74 -1.86 -6.32
N LYS A 117 -3.91 -1.74 -7.37
CA LYS A 117 -4.26 -1.09 -8.63
C LYS A 117 -5.34 -1.86 -9.40
N GLU A 118 -5.26 -3.19 -9.48
CA GLU A 118 -6.28 -4.05 -10.09
C GLU A 118 -7.64 -3.86 -9.39
N TYR A 119 -7.65 -3.78 -8.06
CA TYR A 119 -8.84 -3.50 -7.24
C TYR A 119 -9.29 -2.02 -7.27
N GLY A 120 -8.58 -1.13 -7.98
CA GLY A 120 -8.95 0.28 -8.11
C GLY A 120 -8.92 1.05 -6.79
N ILE A 121 -7.86 0.84 -5.99
CA ILE A 121 -7.66 1.51 -4.71
C ILE A 121 -6.82 2.77 -4.92
N HIS A 122 -7.44 3.94 -4.69
CA HIS A 122 -6.85 5.26 -4.91
C HIS A 122 -6.49 6.03 -3.63
N TYR A 123 -6.90 5.51 -2.48
CA TYR A 123 -6.73 6.17 -1.19
C TYR A 123 -6.89 5.19 -0.04
N TYR A 124 -6.35 5.57 1.11
CA TYR A 124 -6.30 4.69 2.28
C TYR A 124 -6.91 5.34 3.54
N PRO A 125 -7.56 4.53 4.40
CA PRO A 125 -8.05 3.20 4.11
C PRO A 125 -9.29 3.26 3.19
N THR A 126 -9.44 2.24 2.34
CA THR A 126 -10.64 2.00 1.53
C THR A 126 -11.27 0.68 1.96
N LEU A 127 -12.58 0.68 2.21
CA LEU A 127 -13.33 -0.50 2.62
C LEU A 127 -14.16 -0.99 1.43
N ARG A 128 -13.98 -2.27 1.06
CA ARG A 128 -14.73 -2.92 -0.02
C ARG A 128 -15.49 -4.14 0.50
N TYR A 129 -16.72 -4.30 0.03
CA TYR A 129 -17.52 -5.49 0.24
C TYR A 129 -17.55 -6.39 -0.98
N PHE A 130 -17.49 -7.70 -0.76
CA PHE A 130 -17.56 -8.72 -1.78
C PHE A 130 -18.64 -9.74 -1.43
N LYS A 131 -19.52 -10.02 -2.41
CA LYS A 131 -20.63 -10.96 -2.25
C LYS A 131 -20.12 -12.40 -2.25
N ALA A 132 -20.83 -13.30 -1.58
CA ALA A 132 -20.55 -14.74 -1.68
C ALA A 132 -20.73 -15.23 -3.13
N PHE A 133 -20.07 -16.32 -3.47
CA PHE A 133 -20.13 -16.99 -4.77
C PHE A 133 -19.81 -16.10 -5.98
N THR A 134 -19.05 -15.03 -5.75
CA THR A 134 -18.57 -14.15 -6.82
C THR A 134 -17.59 -14.93 -7.72
N LYS A 135 -18.06 -15.36 -8.91
CA LYS A 135 -17.28 -16.20 -9.83
C LYS A 135 -16.28 -15.43 -10.70
N GLN A 136 -16.62 -14.18 -11.02
CA GLN A 136 -15.80 -13.32 -11.87
C GLN A 136 -15.06 -12.29 -11.02
N PHE A 137 -13.95 -11.78 -11.53
CA PHE A 137 -13.23 -10.70 -10.86
C PHE A 137 -14.13 -9.46 -10.73
N THR A 138 -14.12 -8.85 -9.56
CA THR A 138 -14.78 -7.57 -9.25
C THR A 138 -13.91 -6.77 -8.30
N THR A 139 -14.02 -5.45 -8.35
CA THR A 139 -13.34 -4.54 -7.42
C THR A 139 -14.10 -4.38 -6.09
N GLY A 140 -15.29 -4.99 -5.98
CA GLY A 140 -16.13 -4.93 -4.78
C GLY A 140 -16.89 -3.60 -4.64
N GLU A 141 -17.89 -3.62 -3.77
CA GLU A 141 -18.75 -2.47 -3.50
C GLU A 141 -18.11 -1.56 -2.44
N ASN A 142 -18.07 -0.25 -2.69
CA ASN A 142 -17.52 0.71 -1.73
C ASN A 142 -18.39 0.82 -0.48
N TYR A 143 -17.76 0.94 0.68
CA TYR A 143 -18.45 1.31 1.92
C TYR A 143 -19.16 2.67 1.79
N GLN A 144 -20.44 2.72 2.17
CA GLN A 144 -21.31 3.91 2.06
C GLN A 144 -21.81 4.43 3.42
N GLY A 145 -21.24 3.97 4.54
CA GLY A 145 -21.68 4.45 5.85
C GLY A 145 -21.23 5.89 6.12
N ALA A 146 -21.96 6.56 7.02
CA ALA A 146 -21.77 7.98 7.32
C ALA A 146 -20.44 8.27 8.04
N ASP A 147 -19.94 7.31 8.82
CA ASP A 147 -18.72 7.39 9.59
C ASP A 147 -17.99 6.03 9.60
N ARG A 148 -16.90 5.93 10.38
CA ARG A 148 -16.15 4.68 10.54
C ARG A 148 -16.16 4.21 11.99
N GLU A 149 -17.22 4.49 12.71
CA GLU A 149 -17.41 3.99 14.06
C GLU A 149 -17.82 2.52 14.04
N LEU A 150 -17.55 1.82 15.14
CA LEU A 150 -17.76 0.38 15.24
C LEU A 150 -19.22 -0.01 14.97
N GLN A 151 -20.18 0.76 15.53
CA GLN A 151 -21.60 0.50 15.33
C GLN A 151 -22.03 0.66 13.87
N THR A 152 -21.66 1.77 13.22
CA THR A 152 -22.01 2.05 11.82
C THR A 152 -21.39 1.02 10.89
N LEU A 153 -20.12 0.65 11.11
CA LEU A 153 -19.46 -0.42 10.34
C LEU A 153 -20.22 -1.73 10.42
N ARG A 154 -20.65 -2.13 11.63
CA ARG A 154 -21.41 -3.34 11.87
C ARG A 154 -22.80 -3.30 11.20
N GLN A 155 -23.51 -2.18 11.30
CA GLN A 155 -24.82 -2.01 10.66
C GLN A 155 -24.71 -2.10 9.14
N MET A 156 -23.69 -1.47 8.55
CA MET A 156 -23.42 -1.58 7.11
C MET A 156 -23.07 -3.01 6.66
N MET A 157 -22.41 -3.81 7.51
CA MET A 157 -22.21 -5.25 7.21
C MET A 157 -23.55 -5.99 7.14
N ILE A 158 -24.50 -5.67 8.02
CA ILE A 158 -25.86 -6.24 8.01
C ILE A 158 -26.61 -5.80 6.75
N ASP A 159 -26.60 -4.51 6.44
CA ASP A 159 -27.30 -3.97 5.27
C ASP A 159 -26.74 -4.56 3.97
N PHE A 160 -25.42 -4.72 3.90
CA PHE A 160 -24.77 -5.43 2.80
C PHE A 160 -25.32 -6.85 2.68
N LEU A 161 -25.34 -7.64 3.77
CA LEU A 161 -25.87 -9.01 3.77
C LEU A 161 -27.36 -9.10 3.39
N GLN A 162 -28.17 -8.11 3.73
CA GLN A 162 -29.59 -8.07 3.36
C GLN A 162 -29.80 -7.77 1.87
N ASN A 163 -28.94 -6.96 1.26
CA ASN A 163 -29.08 -6.53 -0.13
C ASN A 163 -28.49 -7.54 -1.16
N HIS A 164 -28.61 -8.84 -0.89
CA HIS A 164 -28.16 -9.90 -1.80
C HIS A 164 -29.33 -10.53 -2.56
N SER A 165 -29.12 -10.87 -3.83
CA SER A 165 -29.99 -11.80 -4.54
C SER A 165 -29.92 -13.18 -3.89
N GLN A 166 -30.97 -13.98 -4.07
CA GLN A 166 -31.08 -15.31 -3.46
C GLN A 166 -29.88 -16.23 -3.79
N GLU A 167 -29.31 -16.09 -5.00
CA GLU A 167 -28.16 -16.88 -5.48
C GLU A 167 -26.81 -16.45 -4.87
N LEU A 168 -26.70 -15.19 -4.42
CA LEU A 168 -25.46 -14.63 -3.86
C LEU A 168 -25.49 -14.59 -2.33
N ARG A 169 -26.58 -15.05 -1.70
CA ARG A 169 -26.69 -15.11 -0.24
C ARG A 169 -25.75 -16.20 0.30
N PRO A 170 -24.91 -15.91 1.30
CA PRO A 170 -24.12 -16.93 1.96
C PRO A 170 -25.04 -18.04 2.51
N PRO A 171 -24.78 -19.34 2.26
CA PRO A 171 -25.72 -20.41 2.64
C PRO A 171 -25.91 -20.53 4.16
N ALA A 172 -24.87 -20.15 4.91
CA ALA A 172 -24.93 -20.15 6.35
C ALA A 172 -25.64 -18.91 6.92
N CYS A 173 -25.90 -17.85 6.12
CA CYS A 173 -26.52 -16.61 6.58
C CYS A 173 -28.04 -16.80 6.77
N PRO A 174 -28.57 -16.78 8.02
CA PRO A 174 -29.99 -16.97 8.27
C PRO A 174 -30.81 -15.81 7.73
N PRO A 175 -32.14 -15.96 7.53
CA PRO A 175 -33.02 -14.85 7.17
C PRO A 175 -32.87 -13.67 8.15
N LEU A 176 -32.65 -12.47 7.60
CA LEU A 176 -32.48 -11.24 8.38
C LEU A 176 -33.72 -10.33 8.30
N ASP A 177 -34.68 -10.70 7.46
CA ASP A 177 -35.93 -10.00 7.26
C ASP A 177 -36.92 -10.35 8.38
N PRO A 178 -37.81 -9.42 8.76
CA PRO A 178 -38.78 -9.67 9.81
C PRO A 178 -39.79 -10.73 9.41
N VAL A 179 -40.18 -11.55 10.38
CA VAL A 179 -41.32 -12.47 10.24
C VAL A 179 -42.61 -11.63 10.12
N LEU A 180 -43.46 -12.00 9.17
CA LEU A 180 -44.77 -11.36 8.99
C LEU A 180 -45.69 -11.68 10.17
N SER A 181 -46.51 -10.71 10.58
CA SER A 181 -47.44 -10.90 11.71
C SER A 181 -48.39 -12.09 11.53
N SER A 182 -48.78 -12.39 10.28
CA SER A 182 -49.62 -13.56 9.94
C SER A 182 -48.96 -14.90 10.28
N ASP A 183 -47.64 -14.96 10.23
CA ASP A 183 -46.89 -16.21 10.33
C ASP A 183 -46.43 -16.47 11.77
N LEU A 184 -46.49 -15.45 12.64
CA LEU A 184 -46.08 -15.53 14.04
C LEU A 184 -46.85 -16.62 14.83
N PRO A 185 -48.19 -16.72 14.76
CA PRO A 185 -48.93 -17.78 15.47
C PRO A 185 -48.41 -19.19 15.15
N SER A 186 -48.07 -19.44 13.88
CA SER A 186 -47.59 -20.75 13.43
C SER A 186 -46.24 -21.16 14.02
N LEU A 187 -45.47 -20.22 14.56
CA LEU A 187 -44.20 -20.49 15.25
C LEU A 187 -44.41 -21.05 16.66
N PHE A 188 -45.57 -20.79 17.28
CA PHE A 188 -45.91 -21.30 18.63
C PHE A 188 -46.54 -22.68 18.59
N ASP A 189 -47.23 -23.02 17.49
CA ASP A 189 -47.94 -24.30 17.34
C ASP A 189 -47.03 -25.48 16.94
N LYS A 190 -45.80 -25.21 16.51
CA LYS A 190 -44.85 -26.23 16.05
C LYS A 190 -43.92 -26.66 17.18
N SER A 191 -44.10 -27.89 17.70
CA SER A 191 -43.06 -28.55 18.50
C SER A 191 -41.81 -28.72 17.65
N SER A 192 -40.73 -28.04 18.03
CA SER A 192 -39.44 -28.15 17.34
C SER A 192 -38.41 -28.77 18.29
N HIS A 193 -37.46 -29.55 17.76
CA HIS A 193 -36.40 -30.15 18.57
C HIS A 193 -35.29 -29.15 18.96
N HIS A 194 -35.53 -27.84 18.80
CA HIS A 194 -34.55 -26.78 19.04
C HIS A 194 -35.20 -25.56 19.71
N TYR A 195 -34.39 -24.67 20.28
CA TYR A 195 -34.89 -23.39 20.77
C TYR A 195 -35.27 -22.46 19.61
N THR A 196 -36.32 -21.67 19.77
CA THR A 196 -36.65 -20.58 18.84
C THR A 196 -36.75 -19.27 19.61
N ALA A 197 -35.88 -18.32 19.30
CA ALA A 197 -35.88 -16.99 19.90
C ALA A 197 -36.43 -15.96 18.90
N ILE A 198 -37.39 -15.13 19.32
CA ILE A 198 -37.98 -14.06 18.52
C ILE A 198 -37.60 -12.73 19.18
N VAL A 199 -36.84 -11.89 18.46
CA VAL A 199 -36.50 -10.54 18.91
C VAL A 199 -37.51 -9.57 18.30
N PHE A 200 -38.35 -8.97 19.15
CA PHE A 200 -39.27 -7.90 18.77
C PHE A 200 -38.55 -6.57 18.82
N GLU A 201 -38.60 -5.80 17.74
CA GLU A 201 -37.90 -4.52 17.63
C GLU A 201 -38.60 -3.51 16.70
N SER A 202 -38.16 -2.26 16.71
CA SER A 202 -38.59 -1.26 15.74
C SER A 202 -37.90 -1.49 14.38
N ASN A 203 -38.47 -0.90 13.31
CA ASN A 203 -37.90 -1.01 11.97
C ASN A 203 -36.46 -0.45 11.87
N SER A 204 -36.16 0.60 12.65
CA SER A 204 -34.82 1.22 12.71
C SER A 204 -33.81 0.45 13.57
N SER A 205 -34.25 -0.51 14.37
CA SER A 205 -33.37 -1.27 15.25
C SER A 205 -32.62 -2.38 14.49
N TYR A 206 -31.35 -2.59 14.86
CA TYR A 206 -30.50 -3.66 14.32
C TYR A 206 -30.32 -4.84 15.29
N VAL A 207 -30.78 -4.72 16.54
CA VAL A 207 -30.55 -5.70 17.61
C VAL A 207 -30.95 -7.11 17.19
N GLY A 208 -32.12 -7.29 16.57
CA GLY A 208 -32.57 -8.61 16.12
C GLY A 208 -31.65 -9.22 15.06
N ARG A 209 -31.22 -8.42 14.07
CA ARG A 209 -30.28 -8.86 13.01
C ARG A 209 -28.89 -9.17 13.56
N GLU A 210 -28.41 -8.36 14.51
CA GLU A 210 -27.16 -8.60 15.21
C GLU A 210 -27.19 -9.92 15.99
N VAL A 211 -28.25 -10.18 16.77
CA VAL A 211 -28.40 -11.42 17.55
C VAL A 211 -28.55 -12.64 16.63
N ILE A 212 -29.26 -12.51 15.50
CA ILE A 212 -29.34 -13.57 14.48
C ILE A 212 -27.93 -13.97 14.00
N LEU A 213 -27.10 -12.98 13.66
CA LEU A 213 -25.74 -13.23 13.18
C LEU A 213 -24.80 -13.69 14.31
N ASP A 214 -24.99 -13.27 15.55
CA ASP A 214 -24.22 -13.76 16.70
C ASP A 214 -24.40 -15.26 16.95
N LEU A 215 -25.56 -15.80 16.57
CA LEU A 215 -25.95 -17.19 16.78
C LEU A 215 -25.83 -18.04 15.50
N VAL A 216 -25.35 -17.49 14.38
CA VAL A 216 -25.28 -18.20 13.08
C VAL A 216 -24.44 -19.49 13.12
N GLN A 217 -23.37 -19.47 13.91
CA GLN A 217 -22.49 -20.63 14.11
C GLN A 217 -22.97 -21.58 15.21
N TYR A 218 -24.11 -21.32 15.85
CA TYR A 218 -24.63 -22.17 16.91
C TYR A 218 -25.68 -23.13 16.35
N GLU A 219 -25.75 -24.31 16.96
CA GLU A 219 -26.78 -25.30 16.68
C GLU A 219 -27.75 -25.44 17.86
N ASN A 220 -28.84 -26.17 17.65
CA ASN A 220 -29.94 -26.31 18.61
C ASN A 220 -30.68 -24.99 18.93
N ILE A 221 -30.49 -23.94 18.13
CA ILE A 221 -31.20 -22.67 18.27
C ILE A 221 -31.45 -22.00 16.92
N VAL A 222 -32.61 -21.38 16.78
CA VAL A 222 -32.96 -20.50 15.65
C VAL A 222 -33.39 -19.15 16.22
N VAL A 223 -32.81 -18.07 15.69
CA VAL A 223 -33.20 -16.70 16.05
C VAL A 223 -33.94 -16.09 14.87
N ARG A 224 -35.03 -15.39 15.16
CA ARG A 224 -35.82 -14.60 14.20
C ARG A 224 -36.07 -13.21 14.77
N ARG A 225 -36.42 -12.26 13.90
CA ARG A 225 -36.86 -10.93 14.30
C ARG A 225 -38.31 -10.70 13.89
N ALA A 226 -39.02 -9.85 14.62
CA ALA A 226 -40.36 -9.40 14.29
C ALA A 226 -40.51 -7.91 14.61
N LEU A 227 -41.36 -7.21 13.84
CA LEU A 227 -41.58 -5.78 14.03
C LEU A 227 -42.70 -5.52 15.04
N ASN A 228 -42.67 -4.34 15.65
CA ASN A 228 -43.61 -3.93 16.69
C ASN A 228 -44.94 -3.32 16.17
N PHE A 229 -45.36 -3.69 14.96
CA PHE A 229 -46.55 -3.10 14.33
C PHE A 229 -47.87 -3.63 14.92
N ASP A 230 -47.92 -4.89 15.33
CA ASP A 230 -49.12 -5.51 15.90
C ASP A 230 -49.12 -5.40 17.43
N LYS A 231 -49.44 -4.19 17.94
CA LYS A 231 -49.48 -3.92 19.39
C LYS A 231 -50.42 -4.86 20.17
N PRO A 232 -51.65 -5.14 19.71
CA PRO A 232 -52.55 -6.07 20.42
C PRO A 232 -51.97 -7.48 20.55
N PHE A 233 -51.27 -7.97 19.52
CA PHE A 233 -50.58 -9.25 19.59
C PHE A 233 -49.41 -9.22 20.58
N LEU A 234 -48.61 -8.15 20.59
CA LEU A 234 -47.51 -7.97 21.53
C LEU A 234 -47.98 -7.92 22.99
N GLU A 235 -49.08 -7.22 23.26
CA GLU A 235 -49.67 -7.14 24.61
C GLU A 235 -50.12 -8.52 25.11
N LYS A 236 -50.69 -9.37 24.25
CA LYS A 236 -51.03 -10.76 24.58
C LYS A 236 -49.79 -11.59 24.94
N LEU A 237 -48.63 -11.28 24.34
CA LEU A 237 -47.36 -11.91 24.66
C LEU A 237 -46.66 -11.27 25.88
N GLY A 238 -47.25 -10.25 26.50
CA GLY A 238 -46.66 -9.50 27.60
C GLY A 238 -45.54 -8.55 27.20
N VAL A 239 -45.37 -8.26 25.90
CA VAL A 239 -44.33 -7.36 25.38
C VAL A 239 -44.80 -5.91 25.53
N THR A 240 -44.28 -5.21 26.53
CA THR A 240 -44.62 -3.80 26.81
C THR A 240 -43.64 -2.79 26.19
N SER A 241 -42.42 -3.23 25.86
CA SER A 241 -41.39 -2.40 25.24
C SER A 241 -40.52 -3.20 24.27
N VAL A 242 -39.90 -2.50 23.33
CA VAL A 242 -38.93 -3.06 22.39
C VAL A 242 -37.59 -2.32 22.49
N PRO A 243 -36.44 -3.00 22.28
CA PRO A 243 -36.33 -4.39 21.90
C PRO A 243 -36.60 -5.37 23.05
N SER A 244 -37.24 -6.50 22.74
CA SER A 244 -37.51 -7.58 23.71
C SER A 244 -37.33 -8.94 23.04
N CYS A 245 -37.03 -9.97 23.81
CA CYS A 245 -36.78 -11.31 23.28
C CYS A 245 -37.74 -12.33 23.92
N TYR A 246 -38.42 -13.06 23.07
CA TYR A 246 -39.35 -14.11 23.41
C TYR A 246 -38.73 -15.46 23.06
N LEU A 247 -38.69 -16.39 24.02
CA LEU A 247 -38.07 -17.70 23.84
C LEU A 247 -39.14 -18.78 23.83
N ILE A 248 -39.06 -19.66 22.82
CA ILE A 248 -39.82 -20.90 22.72
C ILE A 248 -38.84 -22.05 22.93
N GLN A 249 -39.10 -22.88 23.93
CA GLN A 249 -38.29 -24.04 24.29
C GLN A 249 -38.68 -25.29 23.46
N PRO A 250 -37.78 -26.29 23.36
CA PRO A 250 -38.09 -27.52 22.63
C PRO A 250 -39.29 -28.31 23.18
N ASN A 251 -39.61 -28.14 24.46
CA ASN A 251 -40.77 -28.76 25.11
C ASN A 251 -42.10 -28.00 24.89
N GLY A 252 -42.10 -26.95 24.06
CA GLY A 252 -43.26 -26.10 23.77
C GLY A 252 -43.54 -24.99 24.79
N SER A 253 -42.87 -24.99 25.95
CA SER A 253 -42.97 -23.89 26.90
C SER A 253 -42.33 -22.63 26.33
N HIS A 254 -42.97 -21.48 26.52
CA HIS A 254 -42.55 -20.25 25.89
C HIS A 254 -42.86 -19.04 26.78
N GLY A 255 -42.09 -17.97 26.62
CA GLY A 255 -42.24 -16.77 27.44
C GLY A 255 -41.19 -15.71 27.15
N LEU A 256 -41.37 -14.53 27.76
CA LEU A 256 -40.40 -13.46 27.69
C LEU A 256 -39.15 -13.77 28.49
N ILE A 257 -38.00 -13.44 27.93
CA ILE A 257 -36.75 -13.49 28.67
C ILE A 257 -36.69 -12.26 29.58
N ASN A 258 -36.77 -12.48 30.89
CA ASN A 258 -36.64 -11.45 31.92
C ASN A 258 -35.19 -10.94 31.98
N ASN A 259 -34.82 -10.09 31.02
CA ASN A 259 -33.51 -9.46 30.98
C ASN A 259 -33.48 -8.20 31.83
N LEU A 260 -32.40 -8.01 32.61
CA LEU A 260 -32.15 -6.77 33.35
C LEU A 260 -31.99 -5.55 32.42
N LYS A 261 -31.56 -5.75 31.15
CA LYS A 261 -31.44 -4.71 30.11
C LYS A 261 -31.69 -5.27 28.69
N PRO A 262 -32.43 -4.54 27.81
CA PRO A 262 -32.73 -4.97 26.44
C PRO A 262 -31.58 -4.65 25.46
N LEU A 263 -30.45 -5.35 25.59
CA LEU A 263 -29.23 -5.12 24.79
C LEU A 263 -28.83 -6.36 23.99
N ARG A 264 -28.21 -6.17 22.81
CA ARG A 264 -27.63 -7.25 21.97
C ARG A 264 -26.82 -8.24 22.80
N SER A 265 -25.88 -7.74 23.60
CA SER A 265 -24.97 -8.59 24.39
C SER A 265 -25.70 -9.49 25.39
N PHE A 266 -26.77 -9.00 26.02
CA PHE A 266 -27.59 -9.79 26.94
C PHE A 266 -28.37 -10.88 26.22
N PHE A 267 -29.03 -10.55 25.11
CA PHE A 267 -29.73 -11.55 24.30
C PHE A 267 -28.76 -12.61 23.78
N SER A 268 -27.67 -12.21 23.14
CA SER A 268 -26.69 -13.14 22.57
C SER A 268 -26.05 -14.02 23.64
N SER A 269 -25.63 -13.45 24.79
CA SER A 269 -25.02 -14.21 25.88
C SER A 269 -26.00 -15.21 26.50
N TYR A 270 -27.24 -14.78 26.77
CA TYR A 270 -28.26 -15.66 27.34
C TYR A 270 -28.57 -16.83 26.41
N LEU A 271 -28.83 -16.53 25.13
CA LEU A 271 -29.16 -17.56 24.13
C LEU A 271 -28.01 -18.54 23.90
N LYS A 272 -26.75 -18.08 23.91
CA LYS A 272 -25.56 -18.95 23.83
C LYS A 272 -25.37 -19.83 25.06
N SER A 273 -25.91 -19.44 26.22
CA SER A 273 -25.81 -20.18 27.48
C SER A 273 -26.89 -21.25 27.68
N LEU A 274 -27.89 -21.31 26.79
CA LEU A 274 -28.99 -22.27 26.91
C LEU A 274 -28.49 -23.73 26.84
N PRO A 275 -29.08 -24.65 27.62
CA PRO A 275 -28.65 -26.05 27.63
C PRO A 275 -28.71 -26.69 26.25
N GLY A 276 -27.58 -27.24 25.80
CA GLY A 276 -27.47 -27.91 24.50
C GLY A 276 -27.30 -26.97 23.30
N VAL A 277 -27.28 -25.64 23.50
CA VAL A 277 -26.85 -24.70 22.46
C VAL A 277 -25.33 -24.67 22.46
N ARG A 278 -24.73 -25.10 21.35
CA ARG A 278 -23.27 -25.18 21.20
C ARG A 278 -22.82 -24.65 19.85
N LYS A 279 -21.58 -24.16 19.81
CA LYS A 279 -20.97 -23.71 18.57
C LYS A 279 -20.68 -24.92 17.68
N LYS A 280 -21.08 -24.86 16.41
CA LYS A 280 -20.79 -25.86 15.39
C LYS A 280 -19.28 -26.05 15.31
N LEU A 281 -18.82 -27.30 15.34
CA LEU A 281 -17.42 -27.63 15.13
C LEU A 281 -17.09 -27.43 13.65
N LEU A 282 -16.77 -26.21 13.26
CA LEU A 282 -16.26 -25.94 11.92
C LEU A 282 -14.81 -26.45 11.85
N LEU A 283 -14.53 -27.35 10.90
CA LEU A 283 -13.15 -27.63 10.50
C LEU A 283 -12.51 -26.28 10.14
N PRO A 284 -11.32 -25.94 10.68
CA PRO A 284 -10.60 -24.76 10.25
C PRO A 284 -10.46 -24.81 8.73
N LEU A 285 -10.89 -23.75 8.04
CA LEU A 285 -10.67 -23.67 6.61
C LEU A 285 -9.15 -23.73 6.40
N GLN A 286 -8.66 -24.79 5.75
CA GLN A 286 -7.36 -24.75 5.10
C GLN A 286 -7.47 -23.75 3.94
N LEU A 287 -7.29 -22.46 4.24
CA LEU A 287 -6.55 -21.63 3.32
C LEU A 287 -5.23 -22.38 3.05
N PRO A 288 -4.68 -22.34 1.82
CA PRO A 288 -3.33 -22.81 1.61
C PRO A 288 -2.51 -22.21 2.74
N ALA A 289 -1.87 -23.06 3.55
CA ALA A 289 -0.92 -22.57 4.53
C ALA A 289 -0.05 -21.56 3.76
N PRO A 290 0.26 -20.38 4.34
CA PRO A 290 1.34 -19.61 3.75
C PRO A 290 2.46 -20.63 3.56
N GLU A 291 2.93 -20.80 2.32
CA GLU A 291 4.13 -21.60 2.13
C GLU A 291 5.08 -21.09 3.20
N ASN A 292 5.53 -21.97 4.08
CA ASN A 292 6.70 -21.73 4.90
C ASN A 292 7.91 -21.65 3.95
N LYS A 293 7.87 -20.78 2.94
CA LYS A 293 8.96 -19.85 2.82
C LYS A 293 8.92 -19.18 4.18
N GLU A 294 9.94 -19.47 4.98
CA GLU A 294 10.56 -18.40 5.73
C GLU A 294 10.57 -17.21 4.77
N GLU A 295 9.52 -16.39 4.83
CA GLU A 295 9.54 -15.05 4.31
C GLU A 295 10.75 -14.55 5.06
N SER A 296 11.87 -14.45 4.34
CA SER A 296 13.10 -13.95 4.91
C SER A 296 12.66 -12.62 5.45
N THR A 297 12.42 -12.62 6.76
CA THR A 297 12.17 -11.44 7.52
C THR A 297 13.53 -10.83 7.42
N GLU A 298 13.74 -10.03 6.36
CA GLU A 298 14.77 -9.03 6.37
C GLU A 298 14.43 -8.23 7.60
N ILE A 299 14.98 -8.66 8.74
CA ILE A 299 15.14 -7.88 9.93
C ILE A 299 15.85 -6.67 9.37
N LYS A 300 15.09 -5.60 9.07
CA LYS A 300 15.65 -4.37 8.52
C LYS A 300 16.54 -3.85 9.62
N VAL A 301 17.82 -4.21 9.52
CA VAL A 301 18.84 -3.90 10.50
C VAL A 301 18.79 -2.41 10.73
N TRP A 302 18.66 -2.01 12.00
CA TRP A 302 18.63 -0.62 12.38
C TRP A 302 19.88 0.09 11.82
N LYS A 303 19.68 1.11 11.00
CA LYS A 303 20.79 1.87 10.42
C LYS A 303 21.09 3.04 11.35
N GLU A 304 22.27 3.04 11.96
CA GLU A 304 22.74 4.20 12.72
C GLU A 304 22.86 5.43 11.82
N PHE A 305 22.29 6.54 12.27
CA PHE A 305 22.23 7.78 11.49
C PHE A 305 22.31 9.03 12.36
N ASP A 306 22.84 10.09 11.77
CA ASP A 306 22.96 11.41 12.37
C ASP A 306 21.69 12.24 12.10
N LYS A 307 21.02 12.68 13.17
CA LYS A 307 19.76 13.45 13.09
C LYS A 307 19.96 14.86 12.49
N SER A 308 21.19 15.38 12.50
CA SER A 308 21.54 16.68 11.92
C SER A 308 21.74 16.64 10.39
N ARG A 309 21.82 15.43 9.82
CA ARG A 309 22.15 15.19 8.42
C ARG A 309 20.94 14.75 7.59
N LEU A 310 21.01 15.06 6.30
CA LEU A 310 20.06 14.56 5.31
C LEU A 310 20.66 13.36 4.56
N TYR A 311 19.87 12.33 4.26
CA TYR A 311 20.36 11.13 3.57
C TYR A 311 19.75 11.03 2.18
N MET A 312 20.60 10.88 1.16
CA MET A 312 20.15 10.71 -0.23
C MET A 312 19.27 9.47 -0.40
N ALA A 313 19.56 8.40 0.37
CA ALA A 313 18.74 7.20 0.40
C ALA A 313 17.27 7.49 0.74
N ASP A 314 16.99 8.39 1.70
CA ASP A 314 15.61 8.77 2.04
C ASP A 314 14.95 9.52 0.87
N LEU A 315 15.67 10.45 0.23
CA LEU A 315 15.16 11.28 -0.86
C LEU A 315 14.87 10.47 -2.14
N GLU A 316 15.82 9.63 -2.56
CA GLU A 316 15.63 8.73 -3.72
C GLU A 316 14.55 7.68 -3.45
N SER A 317 14.44 7.19 -2.21
CA SER A 317 13.34 6.29 -1.79
C SER A 317 12.00 7.00 -1.80
N GLY A 318 11.96 8.30 -1.45
CA GLY A 318 10.76 9.13 -1.59
C GLY A 318 10.31 9.26 -3.04
N LEU A 319 11.23 9.51 -3.97
CA LEU A 319 10.94 9.53 -5.41
C LEU A 319 10.50 8.16 -5.93
N HIS A 320 11.15 7.08 -5.48
CA HIS A 320 10.73 5.71 -5.78
C HIS A 320 9.28 5.50 -5.37
N PHE A 321 8.95 5.81 -4.12
CA PHE A 321 7.62 5.54 -3.58
C PHE A 321 6.57 6.39 -4.30
N LEU A 322 6.87 7.67 -4.55
CA LEU A 322 6.01 8.56 -5.31
C LEU A 322 5.71 8.02 -6.72
N LEU A 323 6.73 7.60 -7.46
CA LEU A 323 6.61 7.22 -8.87
C LEU A 323 6.08 5.80 -9.08
N ARG A 324 6.36 4.87 -8.15
CA ARG A 324 5.98 3.45 -8.29
C ARG A 324 4.78 3.04 -7.44
N VAL A 325 4.35 3.86 -6.48
CA VAL A 325 3.37 3.47 -5.46
C VAL A 325 2.19 4.42 -5.46
N GLU A 326 2.42 5.69 -5.12
CA GLU A 326 1.36 6.70 -5.08
C GLU A 326 0.75 6.86 -6.47
N LEU A 327 1.59 6.98 -7.50
CA LEU A 327 1.14 7.12 -8.88
C LEU A 327 0.50 5.85 -9.44
N ALA A 328 0.89 4.66 -8.97
CA ALA A 328 0.35 3.38 -9.42
C ALA A 328 -1.14 3.25 -9.09
N THR A 329 -1.62 4.01 -8.12
CA THR A 329 -3.04 4.06 -7.83
C THR A 329 -3.84 4.63 -9.00
N HIS A 330 -3.26 5.43 -9.89
CA HIS A 330 -3.94 5.99 -11.06
C HIS A 330 -3.70 5.11 -12.30
N LYS A 331 -4.78 4.70 -13.01
CA LYS A 331 -4.65 3.93 -14.25
C LYS A 331 -4.03 4.76 -15.39
N ALA A 332 -4.43 6.03 -15.47
CA ALA A 332 -3.92 7.01 -16.40
C ALA A 332 -4.03 8.41 -15.76
N LEU A 333 -3.15 9.32 -16.16
CA LEU A 333 -3.15 10.71 -15.74
C LEU A 333 -3.76 11.58 -16.84
N GLU A 334 -4.74 12.40 -16.49
CA GLU A 334 -5.35 13.38 -17.39
C GLU A 334 -5.73 14.68 -16.66
N GLY A 335 -5.97 15.76 -17.42
CA GLY A 335 -6.40 17.04 -16.87
C GLY A 335 -5.50 17.58 -15.76
N ALA A 336 -6.09 17.88 -14.59
CA ALA A 336 -5.37 18.46 -13.45
C ALA A 336 -4.31 17.52 -12.84
N GLU A 337 -4.53 16.21 -12.87
CA GLU A 337 -3.57 15.22 -12.37
C GLU A 337 -2.32 15.21 -13.24
N LEU A 338 -2.52 15.14 -14.57
CA LEU A 338 -1.43 15.18 -15.53
C LEU A 338 -0.65 16.50 -15.44
N LYS A 339 -1.36 17.64 -15.36
CA LYS A 339 -0.71 18.94 -15.18
C LYS A 339 0.14 18.97 -13.91
N THR A 340 -0.42 18.51 -12.79
CA THR A 340 0.29 18.45 -11.51
C THR A 340 1.54 17.57 -11.60
N PHE A 341 1.44 16.42 -12.26
CA PHE A 341 2.58 15.53 -12.47
C PHE A 341 3.66 16.16 -13.36
N LYS A 342 3.28 16.85 -14.45
CA LYS A 342 4.21 17.60 -15.30
C LYS A 342 4.96 18.68 -14.52
N ASP A 343 4.24 19.46 -13.71
CA ASP A 343 4.85 20.50 -12.87
C ASP A 343 5.79 19.86 -11.83
N PHE A 344 5.38 18.77 -11.18
CA PHE A 344 6.19 18.05 -10.20
C PHE A 344 7.50 17.50 -10.78
N VAL A 345 7.42 16.83 -11.94
CA VAL A 345 8.61 16.31 -12.62
C VAL A 345 9.53 17.45 -13.06
N THR A 346 8.96 18.56 -13.56
CA THR A 346 9.72 19.74 -13.97
C THR A 346 10.49 20.35 -12.80
N ILE A 347 9.84 20.59 -11.66
CA ILE A 347 10.53 21.12 -10.48
C ILE A 347 11.55 20.12 -9.94
N SER A 348 11.26 18.82 -9.98
CA SER A 348 12.18 17.79 -9.48
C SER A 348 13.42 17.69 -10.36
N ALA A 349 13.27 17.68 -11.69
CA ALA A 349 14.39 17.65 -12.63
C ALA A 349 15.32 18.87 -12.46
N LYS A 350 14.77 20.05 -12.18
CA LYS A 350 15.57 21.28 -12.00
C LYS A 350 16.12 21.46 -10.60
N LEU A 351 15.38 21.06 -9.57
CA LEU A 351 15.68 21.41 -8.17
C LEU A 351 16.24 20.26 -7.34
N PHE A 352 16.02 19.00 -7.70
CA PHE A 352 16.44 17.86 -6.91
C PHE A 352 17.98 17.73 -6.86
N PRO A 353 18.62 17.77 -5.67
CA PRO A 353 20.07 17.70 -5.54
C PRO A 353 20.57 16.24 -5.57
N GLY A 354 20.05 15.45 -6.51
CA GLY A 354 20.23 14.00 -6.60
C GLY A 354 21.58 13.55 -7.17
N ARG A 355 21.83 12.25 -7.13
CA ARG A 355 22.90 11.64 -7.94
C ARG A 355 22.57 11.76 -9.43
N GLN A 356 23.59 11.85 -10.27
CA GLN A 356 23.46 11.97 -11.73
C GLN A 356 22.48 10.95 -12.35
N PRO A 357 22.45 9.66 -11.96
CA PRO A 357 21.52 8.72 -12.57
C PRO A 357 20.04 9.00 -12.30
N VAL A 358 19.74 9.57 -11.14
CA VAL A 358 18.37 9.94 -10.74
C VAL A 358 17.97 11.26 -11.39
N VAL A 359 18.88 12.24 -11.41
CA VAL A 359 18.62 13.52 -12.09
C VAL A 359 18.39 13.30 -13.59
N LYS A 360 19.22 12.49 -14.25
CA LYS A 360 19.06 12.15 -15.66
C LYS A 360 17.74 11.41 -15.93
N LEU A 361 17.27 10.57 -15.00
CA LEU A 361 15.94 9.96 -15.09
C LEU A 361 14.84 11.03 -15.06
N LEU A 362 14.91 11.97 -14.12
CA LEU A 362 13.93 13.05 -13.99
C LEU A 362 13.93 13.96 -15.23
N GLU A 363 15.10 14.30 -15.77
CA GLU A 363 15.24 15.08 -17.01
C GLU A 363 14.65 14.32 -18.20
N THR A 364 14.95 13.03 -18.34
CA THR A 364 14.39 12.20 -19.42
C THR A 364 12.86 12.11 -19.31
N LEU A 365 12.33 11.95 -18.10
CA LEU A 365 10.89 11.97 -17.85
C LEU A 365 10.28 13.34 -18.14
N GLN A 366 10.96 14.43 -17.78
CA GLN A 366 10.53 15.78 -18.10
C GLN A 366 10.44 15.99 -19.62
N GLU A 367 11.50 15.65 -20.36
CA GLU A 367 11.55 15.78 -21.82
C GLU A 367 10.46 14.94 -22.50
N TRP A 368 10.23 13.72 -22.02
CA TRP A 368 9.17 12.85 -22.50
C TRP A 368 7.77 13.44 -22.26
N LEU A 369 7.51 14.01 -21.08
CA LEU A 369 6.23 14.62 -20.73
C LEU A 369 5.93 15.93 -21.50
N VAL A 370 6.97 16.68 -21.86
CA VAL A 370 6.86 17.93 -22.63
C VAL A 370 6.74 17.65 -24.12
N SER A 371 7.45 16.65 -24.65
CA SER A 371 7.45 16.32 -26.08
C SER A 371 6.16 15.63 -26.57
N LEU A 372 5.38 15.05 -25.67
CA LEU A 372 4.12 14.38 -25.99
C LEU A 372 2.91 15.32 -25.76
N PRO A 373 2.18 15.73 -26.81
CA PRO A 373 0.94 16.49 -26.70
C PRO A 373 -0.24 15.55 -26.37
N LEU A 374 -0.05 14.66 -25.40
CA LEU A 374 -1.09 13.75 -24.93
C LEU A 374 -1.85 14.39 -23.77
N ASP A 375 -3.16 14.46 -23.89
CA ASP A 375 -4.06 14.90 -22.81
C ASP A 375 -4.28 13.82 -21.74
N LYS A 376 -3.91 12.58 -22.06
CA LYS A 376 -4.04 11.40 -21.22
C LYS A 376 -2.81 10.50 -21.36
N ILE A 377 -2.19 10.14 -20.24
CA ILE A 377 -1.00 9.28 -20.20
C ILE A 377 -1.28 8.05 -19.33
N PRO A 378 -1.26 6.82 -19.88
CA PRO A 378 -1.32 5.61 -19.07
C PRO A 378 -0.17 5.54 -18.07
N TYR A 379 -0.43 5.13 -16.83
CA TYR A 379 0.61 4.99 -15.81
C TYR A 379 1.71 4.03 -16.24
N ASP A 380 1.37 2.94 -16.92
CA ASP A 380 2.35 1.95 -17.37
C ASP A 380 3.40 2.53 -18.33
N ALA A 381 3.05 3.59 -19.09
CA ALA A 381 4.02 4.29 -19.93
C ALA A 381 5.03 5.10 -19.10
N ILE A 382 4.58 5.71 -18.00
CA ILE A 382 5.45 6.40 -17.03
C ILE A 382 6.34 5.36 -16.34
N LEU A 383 5.75 4.25 -15.89
CA LEU A 383 6.46 3.19 -15.19
C LEU A 383 7.53 2.53 -16.08
N ASP A 384 7.26 2.31 -17.36
CA ASP A 384 8.24 1.79 -18.33
C ASP A 384 9.49 2.67 -18.42
N LEU A 385 9.32 4.00 -18.32
CA LEU A 385 10.45 4.95 -18.29
C LEU A 385 11.16 4.97 -16.93
N VAL A 386 10.41 5.00 -15.83
CA VAL A 386 10.94 4.97 -14.45
C VAL A 386 11.72 3.69 -14.16
N ASN A 387 11.29 2.56 -14.72
CA ASN A 387 11.98 1.28 -14.63
C ASN A 387 13.09 1.13 -15.66
N ASN A 388 13.31 2.15 -16.50
CA ASN A 388 14.29 2.16 -17.56
C ASN A 388 14.23 0.88 -18.42
N LYS A 389 13.02 0.53 -18.88
CA LYS A 389 12.77 -0.68 -19.68
C LYS A 389 13.56 -0.67 -21.00
N MET A 390 13.89 0.52 -21.50
CA MET A 390 14.77 0.74 -22.65
C MET A 390 16.26 0.52 -22.34
N ARG A 391 16.62 0.19 -21.09
CA ARG A 391 17.99 -0.10 -20.61
C ARG A 391 19.01 1.00 -20.95
N ILE A 392 18.60 2.27 -20.83
CA ILE A 392 19.46 3.42 -21.06
C ILE A 392 20.53 3.49 -19.96
N SER A 393 21.80 3.47 -20.35
CA SER A 393 22.91 3.48 -19.40
C SER A 393 22.93 4.75 -18.56
N GLY A 394 23.20 4.58 -17.25
CA GLY A 394 23.30 5.70 -16.31
C GLY A 394 21.97 6.37 -15.98
N ILE A 395 20.83 5.72 -16.21
CA ILE A 395 19.50 6.18 -15.79
C ILE A 395 18.90 5.13 -14.87
N PHE A 396 18.72 5.44 -13.59
CA PHE A 396 18.01 4.56 -12.67
C PHE A 396 17.55 5.28 -11.42
N LEU A 397 16.48 4.74 -10.84
CA LEU A 397 16.03 4.99 -9.48
C LEU A 397 16.29 3.72 -8.65
N PRO A 398 16.53 3.81 -7.33
CA PRO A 398 16.73 2.63 -6.49
C PRO A 398 15.66 1.56 -6.72
N ARG A 399 16.08 0.29 -6.69
CA ARG A 399 15.19 -0.84 -6.94
C ARG A 399 14.22 -1.06 -5.80
N LYS A 400 14.63 -0.76 -4.57
CA LYS A 400 13.81 -0.88 -3.37
C LYS A 400 13.87 0.40 -2.54
N VAL A 401 12.82 0.63 -1.76
CA VAL A 401 12.80 1.70 -0.75
C VAL A 401 13.76 1.39 0.40
N GLN A 402 14.62 2.37 0.72
CA GLN A 402 15.61 2.31 1.79
C GLN A 402 15.55 3.55 2.69
N TRP A 403 14.86 3.42 3.83
CA TRP A 403 14.85 4.46 4.85
C TRP A 403 16.13 4.41 5.70
N VAL A 404 16.69 5.58 5.98
CA VAL A 404 17.83 5.80 6.89
C VAL A 404 17.41 6.83 7.92
N GLY A 405 17.46 8.13 7.59
CA GLY A 405 17.04 9.19 8.49
C GLY A 405 15.52 9.25 8.66
N CYS A 406 14.76 8.58 7.79
CA CYS A 406 13.31 8.37 7.91
C CYS A 406 12.92 6.97 8.41
N GLN A 407 13.87 6.15 8.84
CA GLN A 407 13.58 4.87 9.46
C GLN A 407 12.81 5.07 10.77
N GLY A 408 11.69 4.35 10.93
CA GLY A 408 10.92 4.29 12.17
C GLY A 408 11.42 3.20 13.12
N SER A 409 11.07 3.30 14.39
CA SER A 409 11.26 2.23 15.38
C SER A 409 10.43 0.99 15.06
N ARG A 410 9.35 1.16 14.29
CA ARG A 410 8.52 0.10 13.71
C ARG A 410 8.32 0.34 12.22
N PRO A 411 8.09 -0.70 11.40
CA PRO A 411 7.96 -0.57 9.94
C PRO A 411 6.85 0.39 9.46
N GLU A 412 5.75 0.46 10.20
CA GLU A 412 4.58 1.30 9.92
C GLU A 412 4.81 2.79 10.26
N LEU A 413 5.86 3.12 11.00
CA LEU A 413 6.12 4.48 11.46
C LEU A 413 7.09 5.23 10.54
N ARG A 414 6.91 6.56 10.45
CA ARG A 414 7.75 7.49 9.68
C ARG A 414 7.76 7.17 8.17
N GLY A 415 8.82 6.54 7.67
CA GLY A 415 8.93 6.05 6.30
C GLY A 415 8.67 7.12 5.24
N TYR A 416 7.76 6.82 4.31
CA TYR A 416 7.45 7.67 3.17
C TYR A 416 6.96 9.06 3.55
N SER A 417 6.10 9.19 4.57
CA SER A 417 5.62 10.51 5.01
C SER A 417 6.76 11.43 5.46
N CYS A 418 7.76 10.87 6.15
CA CYS A 418 8.97 11.60 6.55
C CYS A 418 9.81 12.00 5.32
N SER A 419 9.99 11.12 4.36
CA SER A 419 10.80 11.43 3.17
C SER A 419 10.12 12.44 2.25
N LEU A 420 8.79 12.43 2.16
CA LEU A 420 8.02 13.40 1.40
C LEU A 420 8.16 14.82 1.99
N TRP A 421 8.08 14.97 3.32
CA TRP A 421 8.39 16.23 3.98
C TRP A 421 9.82 16.69 3.68
N LYS A 422 10.81 15.81 3.84
CA LYS A 422 12.21 16.12 3.53
C LYS A 422 12.41 16.52 2.07
N LEU A 423 11.72 15.86 1.14
CA LEU A 423 11.78 16.17 -0.29
C LEU A 423 11.29 17.60 -0.56
N PHE A 424 10.11 17.97 -0.09
CA PHE A 424 9.57 19.32 -0.35
C PHE A 424 10.32 20.44 0.40
N HIS A 425 10.81 20.18 1.62
CA HIS A 425 11.75 21.09 2.30
C HIS A 425 13.05 21.28 1.49
N THR A 426 13.57 20.19 0.92
CA THR A 426 14.75 20.26 0.04
C THR A 426 14.45 21.05 -1.22
N LEU A 427 13.31 20.83 -1.88
CA LEU A 427 12.93 21.54 -3.11
C LEU A 427 12.71 23.04 -2.88
N THR A 428 12.06 23.43 -1.77
CA THR A 428 11.87 24.85 -1.42
C THR A 428 13.21 25.53 -1.15
N VAL A 429 14.11 24.90 -0.39
CA VAL A 429 15.46 25.43 -0.15
C VAL A 429 16.29 25.50 -1.42
N GLN A 430 16.24 24.48 -2.29
CA GLN A 430 16.96 24.49 -3.57
C GLN A 430 16.45 25.58 -4.52
N ALA A 431 15.15 25.88 -4.52
CA ALA A 431 14.60 27.01 -5.25
C ALA A 431 15.15 28.34 -4.72
N ALA A 432 15.17 28.51 -3.38
CA ALA A 432 15.68 29.72 -2.73
C ALA A 432 17.19 29.93 -2.93
N LEU A 433 17.99 28.87 -2.91
CA LEU A 433 19.44 28.93 -3.13
C LEU A 433 19.81 29.10 -4.62
N ARG A 434 18.94 28.65 -5.54
CA ARG A 434 19.20 28.68 -6.99
C ARG A 434 17.99 29.26 -7.74
N PRO A 435 17.67 30.56 -7.58
CA PRO A 435 16.45 31.17 -8.15
C PRO A 435 16.39 31.10 -9.68
N LYS A 436 17.55 30.96 -10.35
CA LYS A 436 17.64 30.82 -11.81
C LYS A 436 17.38 29.40 -12.33
N ALA A 437 17.25 28.40 -11.46
CA ALA A 437 17.12 26.99 -11.87
C ALA A 437 15.82 26.69 -12.63
N LEU A 438 14.77 27.50 -12.43
CA LEU A 438 13.46 27.35 -13.07
C LEU A 438 13.28 28.23 -14.32
N LEU A 439 14.32 28.95 -14.77
CA LEU A 439 14.22 29.76 -15.98
C LEU A 439 13.87 28.89 -17.20
N ASN A 440 12.99 29.42 -18.06
CA ASN A 440 12.51 28.77 -19.28
C ASN A 440 11.71 27.48 -19.05
N THR A 441 11.04 27.36 -17.89
CA THR A 441 10.20 26.19 -17.59
C THR A 441 8.70 26.49 -17.68
N GLY A 442 8.33 27.77 -17.84
CA GLY A 442 6.96 28.26 -17.67
C GLY A 442 6.51 28.34 -16.21
N LEU A 443 7.43 28.04 -15.28
CA LEU A 443 7.21 28.04 -13.83
C LEU A 443 8.11 29.08 -13.12
N GLU A 444 8.84 29.88 -13.89
CA GLU A 444 9.61 31.04 -13.41
C GLU A 444 8.73 32.11 -12.73
N ASP A 445 9.38 32.98 -11.94
CA ASP A 445 8.79 34.17 -11.30
C ASP A 445 7.61 33.93 -10.32
N ASN A 446 7.28 32.67 -10.01
CA ASN A 446 6.29 32.33 -9.00
C ASN A 446 6.97 31.87 -7.69
N PRO A 447 7.01 32.70 -6.64
CA PRO A 447 7.65 32.34 -5.37
C PRO A 447 6.94 31.19 -4.63
N GLN A 448 5.68 30.89 -4.98
CA GLN A 448 4.89 29.83 -4.37
C GLN A 448 4.97 28.52 -5.14
N ILE A 449 5.71 28.44 -6.25
CA ILE A 449 5.59 27.33 -7.19
C ILE A 449 5.77 25.95 -6.54
N VAL A 450 6.81 25.78 -5.72
CA VAL A 450 7.09 24.50 -5.05
C VAL A 450 5.95 24.14 -4.09
N LEU A 451 5.42 25.12 -3.34
CA LEU A 451 4.31 24.93 -2.40
C LEU A 451 3.01 24.58 -3.13
N GLN A 452 2.72 25.25 -4.23
CA GLN A 452 1.54 25.02 -5.05
C GLN A 452 1.59 23.65 -5.73
N VAL A 453 2.77 23.23 -6.20
CA VAL A 453 2.97 21.86 -6.70
C VAL A 453 2.82 20.83 -5.58
N MET A 454 3.38 21.08 -4.40
CA MET A 454 3.18 20.22 -3.22
C MET A 454 1.71 20.07 -2.86
N ARG A 455 0.97 21.19 -2.78
CA ARG A 455 -0.47 21.22 -2.49
C ARG A 455 -1.26 20.37 -3.48
N ARG A 456 -1.07 20.61 -4.79
CA ARG A 456 -1.76 19.83 -5.83
C ARG A 456 -1.34 18.37 -5.81
N TYR A 457 -0.05 18.08 -5.60
CA TYR A 457 0.44 16.70 -5.51
C TYR A 457 -0.23 15.96 -4.36
N ILE A 458 -0.28 16.58 -3.17
CA ILE A 458 -0.93 16.01 -1.99
C ILE A 458 -2.44 15.81 -2.22
N GLN A 459 -3.09 16.75 -2.90
CA GLN A 459 -4.50 16.65 -3.22
C GLN A 459 -4.81 15.49 -4.18
N HIS A 460 -3.99 15.30 -5.22
CA HIS A 460 -4.27 14.33 -6.26
C HIS A 460 -3.76 12.92 -5.90
N PHE A 461 -2.51 12.82 -5.47
CA PHE A 461 -1.79 11.56 -5.41
C PHE A 461 -1.64 10.99 -4.00
N PHE A 462 -1.48 11.83 -2.97
CA PHE A 462 -1.11 11.35 -1.64
C PHE A 462 -2.19 10.46 -1.00
N GLY A 463 -1.82 9.21 -0.67
CA GLY A 463 -2.77 8.17 -0.28
C GLY A 463 -3.53 8.43 1.03
N CYS A 464 -2.96 9.20 1.97
CA CYS A 464 -3.65 9.58 3.20
C CYS A 464 -4.58 10.79 2.99
N ARG A 465 -5.86 10.54 2.72
CA ARG A 465 -6.85 11.61 2.44
C ARG A 465 -7.07 12.56 3.61
N ALA A 466 -7.12 12.07 4.84
CA ALA A 466 -7.24 12.92 6.02
C ALA A 466 -6.03 13.85 6.18
N CYS A 467 -4.83 13.34 5.91
CA CYS A 467 -3.60 14.14 5.91
C CYS A 467 -3.63 15.21 4.81
N ALA A 468 -4.11 14.84 3.61
CA ALA A 468 -4.25 15.76 2.48
C ALA A 468 -5.27 16.88 2.75
N GLN A 469 -6.41 16.57 3.38
CA GLN A 469 -7.43 17.55 3.78
C GLN A 469 -6.86 18.56 4.78
N HIS A 470 -6.18 18.10 5.82
CA HIS A 470 -5.54 19.00 6.77
C HIS A 470 -4.47 19.89 6.12
N PHE A 471 -3.69 19.35 5.18
CA PHE A 471 -2.70 20.15 4.45
C PHE A 471 -3.38 21.21 3.57
N GLU A 472 -4.49 20.85 2.92
CA GLU A 472 -5.30 21.76 2.11
C GLU A 472 -5.91 22.90 2.95
N GLU A 473 -6.36 22.60 4.17
CA GLU A 473 -6.86 23.61 5.11
C GLU A 473 -5.77 24.62 5.47
N MET A 474 -4.59 24.16 5.86
CA MET A 474 -3.43 25.03 6.14
C MET A 474 -3.00 25.83 4.90
N ALA A 475 -3.07 25.23 3.70
CA ALA A 475 -2.75 25.89 2.45
C ALA A 475 -3.73 27.02 2.13
N LYS A 476 -5.04 26.78 2.28
CA LYS A 476 -6.09 27.80 2.11
C LYS A 476 -5.99 28.94 3.11
N GLU A 477 -5.53 28.65 4.32
CA GLU A 477 -5.39 29.63 5.40
C GLU A 477 -4.36 30.72 5.05
N SER A 478 -3.17 30.35 4.57
CA SER A 478 -2.08 31.33 4.42
C SER A 478 -1.06 31.09 3.31
N MET A 479 -1.22 30.13 2.39
CA MET A 479 -0.23 29.94 1.32
C MET A 479 -0.17 31.14 0.35
N ASP A 480 -1.31 31.81 0.10
CA ASP A 480 -1.42 32.92 -0.85
C ASP A 480 -0.68 34.19 -0.37
N SER A 481 -0.37 34.29 0.93
CA SER A 481 0.39 35.41 1.50
C SER A 481 1.90 35.30 1.26
N VAL A 482 2.41 34.15 0.79
CA VAL A 482 3.85 33.95 0.50
C VAL A 482 4.26 34.74 -0.75
N LYS A 483 5.22 35.66 -0.61
CA LYS A 483 5.67 36.58 -1.68
C LYS A 483 7.13 36.39 -2.11
N SER A 484 7.91 35.56 -1.43
CA SER A 484 9.30 35.26 -1.79
C SER A 484 9.63 33.79 -1.61
N LEU A 485 10.72 33.32 -2.25
CA LEU A 485 11.21 31.95 -2.10
C LEU A 485 11.65 31.66 -0.65
N ASP A 486 12.20 32.66 0.03
CA ASP A 486 12.58 32.55 1.45
C ASP A 486 11.36 32.43 2.36
N GLN A 487 10.30 33.20 2.08
CA GLN A 487 9.02 33.03 2.77
C GLN A 487 8.39 31.66 2.47
N ALA A 488 8.61 31.08 1.28
CA ALA A 488 8.10 29.74 0.98
C ALA A 488 8.79 28.66 1.83
N VAL A 489 10.09 28.80 2.07
CA VAL A 489 10.86 27.93 2.99
C VAL A 489 10.31 28.05 4.42
N LEU A 490 10.11 29.27 4.91
CA LEU A 490 9.57 29.52 6.26
C LEU A 490 8.13 29.03 6.41
N TRP A 491 7.26 29.29 5.43
CA TRP A 491 5.86 28.84 5.48
C TRP A 491 5.75 27.33 5.60
N LEU A 492 6.55 26.58 4.81
CA LEU A 492 6.52 25.12 4.87
C LEU A 492 7.03 24.61 6.22
N TRP A 493 8.05 25.25 6.79
CA TRP A 493 8.58 24.94 8.11
C TRP A 493 7.55 25.19 9.21
N GLU A 494 6.91 26.36 9.20
CA GLU A 494 5.89 26.75 10.16
C GLU A 494 4.71 25.77 10.14
N LYS A 495 4.15 25.48 8.96
CA LYS A 495 3.03 24.54 8.83
C LYS A 495 3.43 23.09 9.16
N HIS A 496 4.68 22.69 8.92
CA HIS A 496 5.17 21.40 9.41
C HIS A 496 5.21 21.35 10.95
N ASN A 497 5.56 22.45 11.61
CA ASN A 497 5.52 22.57 13.07
C ASN A 497 4.09 22.60 13.65
N VAL A 498 3.12 23.18 12.94
CA VAL A 498 1.69 23.04 13.28
C VAL A 498 1.27 21.57 13.26
N VAL A 499 1.70 20.81 12.23
CA VAL A 499 1.44 19.37 12.15
C VAL A 499 2.14 18.61 13.28
N ASN A 500 3.39 18.96 13.61
CA ASN A 500 4.11 18.35 14.74
C ASN A 500 3.35 18.57 16.06
N ASN A 501 2.87 19.78 16.32
CA ASN A 501 2.11 20.08 17.54
C ASN A 501 0.83 19.25 17.62
N ARG A 502 0.07 19.16 16.53
CA ARG A 502 -1.17 18.37 16.48
C ARG A 502 -0.93 16.87 16.69
N LEU A 503 0.17 16.34 16.16
CA LEU A 503 0.49 14.91 16.21
C LEU A 503 1.31 14.52 17.45
N ALA A 504 1.66 15.45 18.34
CA ALA A 504 2.37 15.15 19.57
C ALA A 504 1.49 14.27 20.49
N GLY A 505 2.01 13.10 20.89
CA GLY A 505 1.26 12.12 21.68
C GLY A 505 0.21 11.30 20.91
N ASP A 506 0.09 11.50 19.59
CA ASP A 506 -0.85 10.74 18.75
C ASP A 506 -0.39 9.27 18.57
N LEU A 507 -1.32 8.36 18.26
CA LEU A 507 -1.01 6.94 18.04
C LEU A 507 -0.04 6.71 16.86
N THR A 508 0.06 7.68 15.95
CA THR A 508 0.98 7.66 14.80
C THR A 508 2.37 8.20 15.12
N GLU A 509 2.57 8.75 16.33
CA GLU A 509 3.87 9.21 16.80
C GLU A 509 4.80 8.03 17.05
N ASP A 510 6.04 8.17 16.58
CA ASP A 510 7.06 7.18 16.86
C ASP A 510 7.68 7.43 18.24
N PRO A 511 7.63 6.47 19.18
CA PRO A 511 8.18 6.67 20.52
C PRO A 511 9.69 7.03 20.54
N LYS A 512 10.45 6.65 19.50
CA LYS A 512 11.87 7.03 19.37
C LYS A 512 12.08 8.39 18.71
N PHE A 513 11.04 8.96 18.11
CA PHE A 513 11.06 10.24 17.41
C PHE A 513 9.80 11.06 17.73
N PRO A 514 9.68 11.52 18.99
CA PRO A 514 8.54 12.34 19.40
C PRO A 514 8.46 13.61 18.54
N LYS A 515 7.24 14.06 18.27
CA LYS A 515 6.94 15.30 17.60
C LYS A 515 7.28 16.45 18.53
N VAL A 516 8.13 17.33 18.03
CA VAL A 516 8.56 18.53 18.74
C VAL A 516 8.47 19.71 17.80
N GLN A 517 8.41 20.90 18.37
CA GLN A 517 8.68 22.11 17.64
C GLN A 517 10.15 22.07 17.18
N TRP A 518 10.37 22.08 15.86
CA TRP A 518 11.68 21.84 15.25
C TRP A 518 12.18 23.08 14.50
N PRO A 519 13.48 23.43 14.51
CA PRO A 519 14.56 22.77 15.26
C PRO A 519 14.38 22.88 16.77
N THR A 520 15.00 21.95 17.50
CA THR A 520 15.08 22.06 18.97
C THR A 520 16.20 23.02 19.37
N PRO A 521 16.19 23.54 20.61
CA PRO A 521 17.28 24.40 21.11
C PRO A 521 18.66 23.76 21.01
N ASP A 522 18.77 22.44 21.22
CA ASP A 522 20.04 21.71 21.06
C ASP A 522 20.53 21.67 19.61
N THR A 523 19.60 21.76 18.64
CA THR A 523 19.92 21.69 17.22
C THR A 523 20.23 23.07 16.63
N CYS A 524 19.50 24.10 17.06
CA CYS A 524 19.73 25.48 16.65
C CYS A 524 19.42 26.46 17.81
N PRO A 525 20.37 26.70 18.73
CA PRO A 525 20.15 27.62 19.84
C PRO A 525 19.77 29.03 19.37
N ALA A 526 20.43 29.51 18.30
CA ALA A 526 20.19 30.84 17.72
C ALA A 526 18.80 31.01 17.07
N CYS A 527 18.10 29.90 16.78
CA CYS A 527 16.75 29.94 16.22
C CYS A 527 15.69 30.31 17.27
N HIS A 528 16.02 30.22 18.56
CA HIS A 528 15.09 30.46 19.65
C HIS A 528 15.48 31.71 20.43
N GLU A 529 14.47 32.49 20.76
CA GLU A 529 14.60 33.70 21.57
C GLU A 529 13.46 33.77 22.58
N GLU A 530 13.59 34.65 23.56
CA GLU A 530 12.58 34.88 24.58
C GLU A 530 12.17 36.34 24.56
N ILE A 531 10.91 36.60 24.21
CA ILE A 531 10.34 37.94 24.16
C ILE A 531 9.32 38.03 25.29
N LYS A 532 9.61 38.87 26.30
CA LYS A 532 8.75 39.10 27.48
C LYS A 532 8.41 37.81 28.26
N GLY A 533 9.35 36.88 28.40
CA GLY A 533 9.12 35.63 29.11
C GLY A 533 8.46 34.53 28.27
N LEU A 534 8.11 34.81 27.01
CA LEU A 534 7.52 33.84 26.10
C LEU A 534 8.53 33.44 25.04
N HIS A 535 8.55 32.15 24.73
CA HIS A 535 9.29 31.60 23.60
C HIS A 535 8.85 32.27 22.29
N SER A 536 9.82 32.67 21.49
CA SER A 536 9.64 33.21 20.14
C SER A 536 10.71 32.63 19.20
N TRP A 537 10.40 32.63 17.90
CA TRP A 537 11.31 32.17 16.86
C TRP A 537 12.07 33.34 16.27
N ASN A 538 13.40 33.21 16.19
CA ASN A 538 14.20 34.09 15.37
C ASN A 538 14.16 33.61 13.92
N GLU A 539 13.18 34.09 13.14
CA GLU A 539 12.93 33.60 11.77
C GLU A 539 14.14 33.75 10.84
N ALA A 540 14.98 34.76 11.04
CA ALA A 540 16.20 34.95 10.25
C ALA A 540 17.20 33.80 10.49
N GLN A 541 17.40 33.42 11.75
CA GLN A 541 18.25 32.29 12.12
C GLN A 541 17.63 30.95 11.72
N VAL A 542 16.31 30.80 11.85
CA VAL A 542 15.57 29.63 11.35
C VAL A 542 15.79 29.47 9.84
N LEU A 543 15.63 30.53 9.05
CA LEU A 543 15.83 30.49 7.60
C LEU A 543 17.26 30.07 7.25
N GLN A 544 18.27 30.63 7.93
CA GLN A 544 19.68 30.26 7.72
C GLN A 544 19.91 28.79 8.06
N PHE A 545 19.36 28.31 9.17
CA PHE A 545 19.43 26.92 9.57
C PHE A 545 18.78 25.99 8.55
N LEU A 546 17.57 26.31 8.07
CA LEU A 546 16.86 25.53 7.05
C LEU A 546 17.64 25.44 5.73
N LYS A 547 18.17 26.58 5.27
CA LYS A 547 19.02 26.65 4.08
C LYS A 547 20.27 25.78 4.21
N SER A 548 20.90 25.77 5.38
CA SER A 548 22.04 24.90 5.66
C SER A 548 21.63 23.42 5.74
N HIS A 549 20.60 23.09 6.53
CA HIS A 549 20.17 21.72 6.79
C HIS A 549 19.70 20.98 5.52
N TYR A 550 18.96 21.67 4.64
CA TYR A 550 18.44 21.12 3.37
C TYR A 550 19.29 21.50 2.14
N SER A 551 20.48 22.07 2.35
CA SER A 551 21.45 22.29 1.26
C SER A 551 21.95 20.96 0.68
N SER A 552 22.45 21.00 -0.55
CA SER A 552 23.13 19.86 -1.16
C SER A 552 24.39 19.44 -0.40
N GLU A 553 25.03 20.36 0.33
CA GLU A 553 26.25 20.12 1.10
C GLU A 553 26.00 19.28 2.37
N ASN A 554 24.78 19.30 2.91
CA ASN A 554 24.41 18.51 4.08
C ASN A 554 23.88 17.10 3.76
N ILE A 555 23.89 16.70 2.48
CA ILE A 555 23.37 15.40 2.04
C ILE A 555 24.48 14.34 2.07
N LEU A 556 24.21 13.27 2.82
CA LEU A 556 25.04 12.08 2.86
C LEU A 556 24.57 11.03 1.85
N TYR A 557 25.50 10.50 1.07
CA TYR A 557 25.28 9.42 0.10
C TYR A 557 25.49 8.01 0.70
N LYS A 558 25.67 7.93 2.02
CA LYS A 558 25.76 6.64 2.73
C LYS A 558 24.45 5.86 2.51
N TYR A 559 24.57 4.54 2.29
CA TYR A 559 23.46 3.61 2.03
C TYR A 559 22.73 3.75 0.68
N THR A 560 23.22 4.56 -0.27
CA THR A 560 22.65 4.57 -1.63
C THR A 560 23.05 3.32 -2.41
N GLU A 561 22.15 2.78 -3.23
CA GLU A 561 22.47 1.66 -4.14
C GLU A 561 23.47 2.11 -5.22
N SER A 562 24.63 1.43 -5.30
CA SER A 562 25.61 1.55 -6.39
C SER A 562 25.31 0.52 -7.48
N GLN A 563 25.37 0.92 -8.75
CA GLN A 563 25.29 -0.02 -9.88
C GLN A 563 26.54 -0.90 -9.91
N THR A 564 26.39 -2.17 -9.53
CA THR A 564 27.22 -3.27 -10.03
C THR A 564 26.27 -4.35 -10.55
N ASP A 565 25.96 -4.22 -11.85
CA ASP A 565 25.41 -5.11 -12.87
C ASP A 565 24.29 -6.16 -12.63
N PRO A 566 23.48 -6.45 -13.68
CA PRO A 566 22.38 -7.41 -13.66
C PRO A 566 22.84 -8.83 -14.04
N ALA A 567 22.37 -9.84 -13.32
CA ALA A 567 22.27 -11.21 -13.84
C ALA A 567 21.18 -11.98 -13.09
N ASP A 568 20.08 -12.23 -13.81
CA ASP A 568 19.36 -13.49 -13.71
C ASP A 568 20.36 -14.63 -14.02
N ASN A 569 20.40 -15.63 -13.16
CA ASN A 569 20.67 -17.02 -13.50
C ASN A 569 20.23 -17.89 -12.31
N GLU A 570 18.94 -18.24 -12.28
CA GLU A 570 18.55 -19.60 -11.89
C GLU A 570 18.80 -20.48 -13.13
N GLN A 571 19.45 -21.66 -13.10
CA GLN A 571 19.24 -22.84 -12.27
C GLN A 571 20.38 -23.86 -12.50
N GLY A 572 20.62 -24.74 -11.51
CA GLY A 572 21.15 -26.10 -11.76
C GLY A 572 22.44 -26.46 -11.03
N GLY A 573 22.37 -27.40 -10.07
CA GLY A 573 23.46 -27.88 -9.23
C GLY A 573 24.66 -28.47 -9.99
N THR A 574 25.83 -28.56 -9.37
CA THR A 574 26.20 -29.74 -8.57
C THR A 574 27.05 -29.41 -7.33
N ARG A 575 26.93 -30.27 -6.30
CA ARG A 575 27.73 -30.33 -5.08
C ARG A 575 29.18 -30.79 -5.34
N GLU A 576 29.98 -30.61 -4.28
CA GLU A 576 31.35 -31.09 -3.99
C GLU A 576 32.45 -30.08 -4.35
N GLY A 577 33.31 -29.58 -3.44
CA GLY A 577 33.54 -29.85 -2.02
C GLY A 577 35.00 -29.55 -1.69
N LYS A 578 35.25 -28.87 -0.56
CA LYS A 578 36.54 -28.77 0.19
C LYS A 578 37.70 -28.08 -0.55
N ASP A 579 38.60 -27.33 0.07
CA ASP A 579 38.93 -27.07 1.46
C ASP A 579 39.90 -25.88 1.51
N LYS A 580 39.93 -25.20 2.67
CA LYS A 580 41.10 -24.55 3.30
C LYS A 580 41.61 -23.20 2.76
N ASN A 581 41.22 -22.17 3.51
CA ASN A 581 42.17 -21.16 3.99
C ASN A 581 43.34 -21.84 4.73
N LEU A 582 44.57 -21.57 4.30
CA LEU A 582 45.76 -21.64 5.15
C LEU A 582 46.82 -20.65 4.65
N LEU A 583 47.32 -19.88 5.61
CA LEU A 583 48.58 -19.11 5.61
C LEU A 583 48.66 -17.80 4.80
N LYS A 584 48.28 -16.73 5.50
CA LYS A 584 49.11 -15.57 5.83
C LYS A 584 50.60 -15.65 5.43
N ASN A 585 51.05 -14.49 4.93
CA ASN A 585 52.23 -13.71 5.33
C ASN A 585 53.45 -13.65 4.38
N LEU A 586 53.85 -12.38 4.15
CA LEU A 586 55.19 -11.84 3.84
C LEU A 586 55.70 -12.17 2.43
N GLY A 587 56.22 -11.26 1.61
CA GLY A 587 56.67 -9.89 1.77
C GLY A 587 57.86 -9.66 0.82
N GLY A 588 57.83 -8.59 0.02
CA GLY A 588 58.96 -8.05 -0.76
C GLY A 588 59.29 -8.80 -2.05
N ASN A 589 59.98 -8.23 -3.04
CA ASN A 589 60.47 -6.87 -3.31
C ASN A 589 60.99 -6.87 -4.77
N GLY A 590 61.07 -5.71 -5.43
CA GLY A 590 61.96 -5.46 -6.60
C GLY A 590 61.39 -5.77 -7.99
N GLU A 591 60.93 -4.80 -8.78
CA GLU A 591 61.66 -3.79 -9.59
C GLU A 591 62.16 -4.27 -10.98
N LYS A 592 61.68 -3.56 -12.02
CA LYS A 592 62.36 -3.13 -13.28
C LYS A 592 62.74 -4.23 -14.31
N LYS A 593 62.81 -4.00 -15.63
CA LYS A 593 62.35 -3.02 -16.64
C LYS A 593 63.00 -3.51 -17.97
N LEU A 594 62.29 -3.42 -19.12
CA LEU A 594 62.76 -3.29 -20.53
C LEU A 594 63.70 -4.41 -21.08
N GLN A 595 63.71 -4.85 -22.35
CA GLN A 595 63.49 -4.30 -23.70
C GLN A 595 63.40 -5.54 -24.66
N GLU A 596 62.47 -5.66 -25.63
CA GLU A 596 62.46 -5.12 -27.01
C GLU A 596 63.03 -6.07 -28.09
N LYS A 597 62.46 -5.96 -29.31
CA LYS A 597 62.76 -6.56 -30.65
C LYS A 597 61.96 -7.82 -31.02
N GLU A 598 61.45 -8.00 -32.23
CA GLU A 598 61.49 -7.27 -33.51
C GLU A 598 60.36 -7.86 -34.41
N ASN A 599 59.72 -7.02 -35.24
CA ASN A 599 58.91 -7.40 -36.42
C ASN A 599 59.86 -7.40 -37.66
N PRO A 600 59.53 -7.85 -38.91
CA PRO A 600 58.21 -7.77 -39.59
C PRO A 600 57.89 -8.86 -40.66
N GLY A 601 56.73 -8.76 -41.33
CA GLY A 601 56.57 -9.20 -42.74
C GLY A 601 55.24 -9.90 -43.13
N ASP A 602 54.30 -9.14 -43.69
CA ASP A 602 53.22 -9.56 -44.63
C ASP A 602 53.82 -9.65 -46.08
N PRO A 603 53.23 -10.19 -47.19
CA PRO A 603 51.79 -10.24 -47.51
C PRO A 603 51.19 -11.39 -48.38
N SER A 604 49.86 -11.54 -48.25
CA SER A 604 48.82 -11.70 -49.31
C SER A 604 48.83 -12.84 -50.37
N SER A 605 47.67 -13.53 -50.45
CA SER A 605 46.81 -13.76 -51.65
C SER A 605 46.54 -15.20 -52.17
N ARG A 606 45.22 -15.51 -52.19
CA ARG A 606 44.36 -15.99 -53.32
C ARG A 606 44.26 -17.50 -53.72
N VAL A 607 42.99 -17.97 -53.67
CA VAL A 607 42.15 -18.55 -54.76
C VAL A 607 41.89 -20.08 -54.82
N PHE A 608 40.58 -20.40 -54.71
CA PHE A 608 39.70 -21.45 -55.32
C PHE A 608 40.16 -22.90 -55.57
N GLN A 609 39.30 -23.88 -55.18
CA GLN A 609 38.42 -24.66 -56.09
C GLN A 609 37.48 -25.67 -55.36
N LYS A 610 36.30 -25.89 -55.96
CA LYS A 610 35.24 -26.93 -55.71
C LYS A 610 35.55 -28.15 -56.65
N PRO A 611 34.72 -29.22 -56.92
CA PRO A 611 33.32 -29.57 -56.56
C PRO A 611 32.99 -31.10 -56.39
N MET A 612 31.67 -31.44 -56.48
CA MET A 612 30.97 -32.71 -56.79
C MET A 612 30.50 -33.58 -55.60
N GLY A 613 29.31 -34.19 -55.56
CA GLY A 613 28.21 -34.33 -56.54
C GLY A 613 26.96 -34.99 -55.90
N ASN A 614 25.81 -34.85 -56.57
CA ASN A 614 24.51 -35.55 -56.36
C ASN A 614 24.57 -36.97 -57.01
N PRO A 615 23.52 -37.87 -57.08
CA PRO A 615 22.06 -37.64 -57.02
C PRO A 615 21.16 -38.79 -56.39
N GLY A 616 19.84 -38.56 -56.32
CA GLY A 616 18.83 -39.56 -56.75
C GLY A 616 17.83 -40.13 -55.71
N PRO A 617 16.68 -40.71 -56.16
CA PRO A 617 15.31 -40.22 -55.85
C PRO A 617 14.31 -41.31 -55.38
N VAL A 618 13.01 -40.98 -55.21
CA VAL A 618 11.80 -41.70 -55.74
C VAL A 618 10.48 -41.26 -55.07
N GLN A 619 9.41 -41.22 -55.89
CA GLN A 619 8.00 -40.84 -55.65
C GLN A 619 7.11 -41.98 -55.07
N GLY A 620 5.92 -41.62 -54.56
CA GLY A 620 4.77 -42.56 -54.41
C GLY A 620 3.52 -41.92 -53.79
N SER A 621 2.35 -42.18 -54.37
CA SER A 621 1.04 -41.53 -54.17
C SER A 621 0.07 -42.32 -53.27
N GLY A 622 -1.05 -41.70 -52.83
CA GLY A 622 -2.32 -42.42 -52.56
C GLY A 622 -3.11 -42.09 -51.28
N LYS A 623 -4.40 -41.76 -51.47
CA LYS A 623 -5.48 -41.38 -50.53
C LYS A 623 -5.80 -42.39 -49.41
N SER A 624 -6.30 -41.92 -48.25
CA SER A 624 -7.70 -42.10 -47.78
C SER A 624 -7.91 -41.83 -46.27
N SER A 625 -9.19 -41.67 -45.96
CA SER A 625 -9.97 -41.23 -44.79
C SER A 625 -9.72 -41.77 -43.36
N ALA A 626 -9.97 -40.84 -42.43
CA ALA A 626 -10.79 -40.93 -41.21
C ALA A 626 -10.29 -41.61 -39.91
N ALA A 627 -10.78 -41.01 -38.82
CA ALA A 627 -10.79 -41.43 -37.42
C ALA A 627 -9.63 -40.94 -36.52
N SER A 628 -9.99 -39.90 -35.78
CA SER A 628 -9.39 -39.34 -34.56
C SER A 628 -9.31 -40.33 -33.39
N VAL A 629 -8.19 -40.33 -32.63
CA VAL A 629 -8.11 -40.18 -31.15
C VAL A 629 -6.63 -40.01 -30.72
N SER A 630 -6.34 -38.86 -30.11
CA SER A 630 -5.39 -38.51 -29.02
C SER A 630 -4.05 -39.26 -28.80
N LEU A 631 -2.91 -38.55 -28.88
CA LEU A 631 -2.10 -38.15 -27.70
C LEU A 631 -0.88 -37.24 -28.05
N LYS A 632 -0.74 -36.15 -27.27
CA LYS A 632 0.48 -35.40 -26.87
C LYS A 632 1.39 -34.73 -27.92
N GLY A 633 1.34 -33.39 -27.91
CA GLY A 633 2.41 -32.52 -28.39
C GLY A 633 2.34 -31.15 -27.70
N THR A 634 3.23 -30.93 -26.73
CA THR A 634 3.38 -29.73 -25.90
C THR A 634 3.60 -28.46 -26.74
N ARG A 635 2.71 -27.47 -26.64
CA ARG A 635 3.02 -26.07 -27.00
C ARG A 635 2.32 -25.11 -26.03
N GLN A 636 3.12 -24.48 -25.18
CA GLN A 636 2.76 -23.26 -24.46
C GLN A 636 2.49 -22.16 -25.48
N ALA A 637 1.24 -21.72 -25.58
CA ALA A 637 0.86 -20.47 -26.21
C ALA A 637 0.51 -19.49 -25.09
N VAL A 638 1.39 -18.51 -24.85
CA VAL A 638 1.10 -17.35 -23.99
C VAL A 638 0.58 -16.26 -24.91
N SER A 639 -0.66 -15.86 -24.69
CA SER A 639 -1.36 -14.80 -25.41
C SER A 639 -0.82 -13.43 -24.98
N PHE A 640 -0.33 -12.64 -25.94
CA PHE A 640 -0.01 -11.22 -25.79
C PHE A 640 -0.92 -10.46 -26.76
N LEU A 641 -1.78 -9.58 -26.23
CA LEU A 641 -2.67 -8.62 -26.91
C LEU A 641 -3.54 -9.19 -28.04
N GLY A 642 -4.86 -9.29 -27.79
CA GLY A 642 -5.85 -9.70 -28.78
C GLY A 642 -5.89 -8.78 -29.99
N ILE A 643 -5.23 -9.19 -31.07
CA ILE A 643 -5.64 -9.18 -32.49
C ILE A 643 -4.79 -10.29 -33.14
N GLY A 644 -5.43 -11.33 -33.66
CA GLY A 644 -4.74 -12.46 -34.29
C GLY A 644 -4.18 -12.06 -35.65
N PHE A 645 -2.87 -11.82 -35.74
CA PHE A 645 -2.16 -11.64 -37.00
C PHE A 645 -1.71 -12.99 -37.55
N SER A 646 -2.09 -13.29 -38.79
CA SER A 646 -1.70 -14.51 -39.50
C SER A 646 -0.29 -14.31 -40.08
N ASN A 647 0.42 -15.39 -40.44
CA ASN A 647 1.74 -15.30 -41.10
C ASN A 647 1.77 -14.47 -42.41
N LEU A 648 0.61 -14.06 -42.94
CA LEU A 648 0.48 -13.12 -44.05
C LEU A 648 0.79 -11.66 -43.66
N ASP A 649 0.67 -11.28 -42.38
CA ASP A 649 0.82 -9.89 -41.91
C ASP A 649 2.26 -9.48 -41.60
N MET A 650 3.16 -10.43 -41.34
CA MET A 650 4.59 -10.12 -41.21
C MET A 650 5.21 -9.73 -42.55
N SER A 651 4.75 -10.35 -43.65
CA SER A 651 5.14 -9.96 -45.02
C SER A 651 4.64 -8.54 -45.34
N LEU A 652 3.38 -8.23 -45.02
CA LEU A 652 2.81 -6.91 -45.25
C LEU A 652 3.51 -5.82 -44.43
N CYS A 653 3.84 -6.09 -43.16
CA CYS A 653 4.60 -5.16 -42.32
C CYS A 653 6.00 -4.89 -42.86
N VAL A 654 6.71 -5.91 -43.34
CA VAL A 654 8.03 -5.75 -43.97
C VAL A 654 7.91 -4.94 -45.25
N ILE A 655 6.90 -5.20 -46.09
CA ILE A 655 6.65 -4.44 -47.32
C ILE A 655 6.34 -2.97 -47.01
N LEU A 656 5.48 -2.70 -46.02
CA LEU A 656 5.14 -1.34 -45.60
C LEU A 656 6.35 -0.61 -44.99
N TYR A 657 7.18 -1.32 -44.23
CA TYR A 657 8.40 -0.75 -43.65
C TYR A 657 9.43 -0.39 -44.73
N VAL A 658 9.62 -1.27 -45.71
CA VAL A 658 10.50 -1.04 -46.86
C VAL A 658 9.96 0.11 -47.72
N ALA A 659 8.64 0.14 -47.98
CA ALA A 659 8.01 1.22 -48.74
C ALA A 659 8.13 2.58 -48.03
N SER A 660 7.93 2.63 -46.72
CA SER A 660 8.10 3.84 -45.91
C SER A 660 9.55 4.32 -45.90
N SER A 661 10.50 3.40 -45.76
CA SER A 661 11.94 3.70 -45.81
C SER A 661 12.37 4.25 -47.17
N LEU A 662 11.87 3.66 -48.27
CA LEU A 662 12.10 4.15 -49.63
C LEU A 662 11.48 5.53 -49.85
N PHE A 663 10.28 5.77 -49.34
CA PHE A 663 9.61 7.07 -49.45
C PHE A 663 10.39 8.18 -48.71
N LEU A 664 10.86 7.90 -47.49
CA LEU A 664 11.72 8.83 -46.75
C LEU A 664 13.04 9.10 -47.47
N MET A 665 13.62 8.09 -48.12
CA MET A 665 14.82 8.28 -48.92
C MET A 665 14.57 9.15 -50.16
N ILE A 666 13.46 8.93 -50.86
CA ILE A 666 13.06 9.78 -52.00
C ILE A 666 12.82 11.22 -51.55
N MET A 667 12.12 11.43 -50.42
CA MET A 667 11.94 12.78 -49.84
C MET A 667 13.29 13.42 -49.52
N TYR A 668 14.19 12.71 -48.85
CA TYR A 668 15.52 13.22 -48.53
C TYR A 668 16.29 13.64 -49.78
N PHE A 669 16.30 12.81 -50.83
CA PHE A 669 16.95 13.15 -52.11
C PHE A 669 16.26 14.32 -52.81
N PHE A 670 14.93 14.38 -52.81
CA PHE A 670 14.17 15.50 -53.36
C PHE A 670 14.54 16.82 -52.68
N PHE A 671 14.55 16.87 -51.34
CA PHE A 671 14.93 18.06 -50.59
C PHE A 671 16.41 18.41 -50.78
N ARG A 672 17.30 17.42 -50.87
CA ARG A 672 18.73 17.64 -51.12
C ARG A 672 18.99 18.21 -52.51
N VAL A 673 18.30 17.72 -53.55
CA VAL A 673 18.38 18.25 -54.92
C VAL A 673 17.76 19.65 -55.00
N ARG A 674 16.64 19.88 -54.32
CA ARG A 674 15.98 21.20 -54.26
C ARG A 674 16.85 22.24 -53.54
N SER A 675 17.50 21.85 -52.44
CA SER A 675 18.48 22.68 -51.70
C SER A 675 19.69 23.05 -52.56
N LYS A 676 20.23 22.08 -53.33
CA LYS A 676 21.31 22.37 -54.29
C LYS A 676 20.87 23.33 -55.41
N ARG A 677 19.66 23.17 -55.96
CA ARG A 677 19.10 24.11 -56.97
C ARG A 677 18.88 25.51 -56.40
N TRP A 678 18.51 25.64 -55.13
CA TRP A 678 18.39 26.94 -54.46
C TRP A 678 19.75 27.63 -54.25
N LYS A 679 20.80 26.87 -53.89
CA LYS A 679 22.17 27.40 -53.79
C LYS A 679 22.73 27.88 -55.13
N VAL A 680 22.41 27.21 -56.24
CA VAL A 680 22.84 27.64 -57.59
C VAL A 680 22.09 28.89 -58.06
N LYS A 681 20.81 29.08 -57.67
CA LYS A 681 20.03 30.27 -58.03
C LYS A 681 20.45 31.53 -57.25
N ALA A 682 20.92 31.35 -56.01
CA ALA A 682 21.46 32.44 -55.18
C ALA A 682 22.86 32.93 -55.62
N HIS A 683 23.64 32.12 -56.34
CA HIS A 683 24.96 32.52 -56.87
C HIS A 683 24.92 33.12 -58.28
N ARG A 684 23.78 33.07 -58.98
CA ARG A 684 23.62 33.64 -60.33
C ARG A 684 22.91 35.00 -60.36
N SER A 685 22.63 35.58 -59.19
CA SER A 685 21.98 36.90 -59.03
C SER A 685 22.91 37.95 -58.41
N SER A 686 24.22 37.71 -58.39
CA SER A 686 25.24 38.69 -57.94
C SER A 686 26.43 38.79 -58.92
N VAL A 687 26.15 38.90 -60.22
CA VAL A 687 27.06 39.46 -61.23
C VAL A 687 26.24 40.33 -62.16
#